data_AF-A0A0Q8GUS7-F1
#
_entry.id   AF-A0A0Q8GUS7-F1
#
_cell.length_a   1.000
_cell.length_b   1.000
_cell.length_c   1.000
_cell.angle_alpha   90.00
_cell.angle_beta   90.00
_cell.angle_gamma   90.00
#
_symmetry.space_group_name_H-M   'P 1'
#
loop_
_entity.id
_entity.type
_entity.pdbx_description
1 polymer ?
#
loop_
_entity_poly.entity_id
_entity_poly.type
_entity_poly.pdbx_seq_one_letter_code
_entity_poly.pdbx_strand_id
1 'polypeptide(L)'
;MATLSPAPDTLGLASPALGPWFRDGSATTPTLAVPAANLAVALSLPAGMEWRAPAGGLASWAFAATPRPPVLTALRGGDGESAFGDGNLVVLFTLLPEVEVRLAALSAQIPSPDGVAVPAGAPGRPVVRHLALEVPQASAASVSDLQSLRENDFASDLDDDEKRAAFLGLDASGSALANADEPVRELHRPDKSNAVIVKNRSGAALSCMLWAFDDRGRALDAGAVAAWWAHLASAPVFDNLWAHGAAADQRTAPVAASRSVLFCTAHEGGLPEAQRLRLDLTDLTRVGGALYTAGAAPAIALTTSPSPDDLPLPRLAVLPNGRFAAPPGATPFAGWTGSAWPAGLARDFVRVAVVDLESHLVGVGRSDAVQNDPRQRIAVLRNTAATPILTTADAAHAALLGTLSTGSPAQLMAPVLDTFWGSLTAPSLGSGTPPATLAFSVHALQGEGTASGATAASQRIAVRVTGLPANAWVRIWPKGLDTETGQHFRLDGGAGRADGTGRAFAVLALPDGTAALQGMSFDALVVTDADAKLHVEQRFDRPAIASGARPALTPPPGGLADGRTAWMCEQGAALVRSSGQWGSGQTLLAVPGDEAAGAYALVDTTSTVAADAAASTLRNAAGTGDRLIVTAPAFLSTPEGEVVDATGPVGATGATVLHRTRNGLADGITTFGRPVAMMERREAAAVDPAGGTGAVGAAPGLASLHEALPGQLGHPGVPAAAEVHATGAALAGPAAVPLATLMRERAAADLAGFVGQAQRPVTVPSDPGGTTTFTAVLETLTHGVAGDAQLRAFVAATSGFTPGAAWTSLKNSIESAVPTVDFDPMIDTATFDDDALAAALDQVILKTRDGAAQAARSLASAIGRAEDFVYVETPALDPLAAGSGDGLIDLVSALTTRLGERPALAVVLCVPQKFLPNQPRKLEAVRTAGVRAALKTLLDAAPANVVLFTPTAGPSRPLHMASTTVVVDDVWLLTGSTHLWRRGLSFDSSLAVALFDEATTRGRSAALRQARRQLIADRLGVDVSLIGDDMAQLRATINRLNLAGGLQRVQPNVYPAAADTTSATDLQIWNPDGRPGGTSDWLLLLGGLTGTAADEVNNAIR
;
A
#
# COMPACT_ATOMS: atom_id res chain seq x y z
N MET A 1 -22.76 -38.29 -4.16
CA MET A 1 -22.13 -38.09 -2.85
C MET A 1 -20.64 -38.19 -3.03
N ALA A 2 -19.94 -37.13 -2.66
CA ALA A 2 -18.49 -37.18 -2.56
C ALA A 2 -18.13 -37.68 -1.16
N THR A 3 -17.22 -38.64 -1.07
CA THR A 3 -16.63 -39.04 0.20
C THR A 3 -15.32 -38.28 0.36
N LEU A 4 -15.16 -37.56 1.48
CA LEU A 4 -13.92 -36.83 1.75
C LEU A 4 -12.78 -37.82 2.00
N SER A 5 -11.64 -37.60 1.34
CA SER A 5 -10.40 -38.36 1.52
C SER A 5 -9.23 -37.41 1.77
N PRO A 6 -8.48 -37.56 2.88
CA PRO A 6 -8.71 -38.52 3.97
C PRO A 6 -10.02 -38.27 4.73
N ALA A 7 -10.56 -39.32 5.36
CA ALA A 7 -11.82 -39.24 6.09
C ALA A 7 -11.72 -38.27 7.29
N PRO A 8 -12.73 -37.43 7.57
CA PRO A 8 -12.65 -36.40 8.62
C PRO A 8 -12.28 -36.92 10.00
N ASP A 9 -12.75 -38.10 10.40
CA ASP A 9 -12.46 -38.75 11.68
C ASP A 9 -10.98 -39.12 11.87
N THR A 10 -10.23 -39.31 10.77
CA THR A 10 -8.79 -39.62 10.81
C THR A 10 -7.89 -38.40 11.00
N LEU A 11 -8.43 -37.18 10.92
CA LEU A 11 -7.65 -35.93 10.91
C LEU A 11 -7.32 -35.36 12.30
N GLY A 12 -7.75 -36.02 13.38
CA GLY A 12 -7.45 -35.59 14.75
C GLY A 12 -7.96 -34.17 15.04
N LEU A 13 -7.07 -33.27 15.48
CA LEU A 13 -7.42 -31.87 15.79
C LEU A 13 -7.82 -31.05 14.55
N ALA A 14 -7.39 -31.47 13.36
CA ALA A 14 -7.72 -30.81 12.09
C ALA A 14 -9.03 -31.35 11.47
N SER A 15 -9.81 -32.14 12.21
CA SER A 15 -11.05 -32.73 11.69
C SER A 15 -12.14 -31.68 11.45
N PRO A 16 -12.70 -31.58 10.22
CA PRO A 16 -13.85 -30.73 9.94
C PRO A 16 -15.19 -31.39 10.33
N ALA A 17 -15.17 -32.50 11.08
CA ALA A 17 -16.38 -33.25 11.39
C ALA A 17 -17.39 -32.42 12.20
N LEU A 18 -18.67 -32.55 11.87
CA LEU A 18 -19.77 -31.77 12.42
C LEU A 18 -20.58 -32.57 13.44
N GLY A 19 -21.00 -31.94 14.53
CA GLY A 19 -21.82 -32.54 15.59
C GLY A 19 -23.14 -31.80 15.86
N PRO A 20 -24.02 -32.38 16.71
CA PRO A 20 -25.25 -31.74 17.13
C PRO A 20 -24.97 -30.51 17.99
N TRP A 21 -25.61 -29.39 17.68
CA TRP A 21 -25.47 -28.13 18.43
C TRP A 21 -26.19 -28.19 19.77
N PHE A 22 -27.33 -28.88 19.82
CA PHE A 22 -28.17 -29.01 21.00
C PHE A 22 -28.55 -30.45 21.25
N ARG A 23 -28.50 -30.85 22.52
CA ARG A 23 -28.95 -32.18 22.94
C ARG A 23 -29.60 -32.09 24.31
N ASP A 24 -30.66 -32.87 24.47
CA ASP A 24 -31.27 -33.18 25.76
C ASP A 24 -31.57 -34.69 25.73
N GLY A 25 -31.36 -35.37 26.85
CA GLY A 25 -31.64 -36.80 27.00
C GLY A 25 -33.11 -37.19 26.76
N SER A 26 -34.05 -36.25 26.65
CA SER A 26 -35.46 -36.55 26.33
C SER A 26 -36.31 -35.45 25.64
N ALA A 27 -35.78 -34.27 25.27
CA ALA A 27 -36.58 -33.13 24.79
C ALA A 27 -36.40 -32.72 23.31
N THR A 28 -37.39 -31.98 22.78
CA THR A 28 -37.34 -31.28 21.49
C THR A 28 -36.26 -30.20 21.48
N THR A 29 -35.33 -30.27 20.54
CA THR A 29 -34.26 -29.27 20.37
C THR A 29 -34.80 -27.90 19.99
N PRO A 30 -34.20 -26.80 20.49
CA PRO A 30 -34.67 -25.46 20.17
C PRO A 30 -34.55 -25.16 18.67
N THR A 31 -35.57 -24.51 18.11
CA THR A 31 -35.57 -24.04 16.72
C THR A 31 -35.09 -22.60 16.67
N LEU A 32 -34.09 -22.31 15.84
CA LEU A 32 -33.54 -20.97 15.68
C LEU A 32 -34.52 -20.09 14.90
N ALA A 33 -35.05 -19.06 15.56
CA ALA A 33 -35.88 -18.02 14.94
C ALA A 33 -35.07 -17.15 13.97
N VAL A 34 -35.74 -16.37 13.12
CA VAL A 34 -35.12 -15.34 12.27
C VAL A 34 -34.38 -14.34 13.17
N PRO A 35 -33.17 -13.87 12.81
CA PRO A 35 -32.37 -13.10 13.74
C PRO A 35 -32.93 -11.68 13.93
N ALA A 36 -32.56 -11.04 15.03
CA ALA A 36 -32.81 -9.62 15.27
C ALA A 36 -31.92 -8.74 14.37
N ALA A 37 -32.12 -7.41 14.42
CA ALA A 37 -31.38 -6.45 13.58
C ALA A 37 -29.86 -6.52 13.74
N ASN A 38 -29.39 -6.86 14.93
CA ASN A 38 -27.96 -7.05 15.25
C ASN A 38 -27.42 -8.45 14.87
N LEU A 39 -28.23 -9.29 14.22
CA LEU A 39 -27.97 -10.69 13.86
C LEU A 39 -27.97 -11.71 15.01
N ALA A 40 -28.30 -11.30 16.24
CA ALA A 40 -28.48 -12.22 17.35
C ALA A 40 -29.76 -13.05 17.21
N VAL A 41 -29.74 -14.30 17.66
CA VAL A 41 -30.92 -15.18 17.71
C VAL A 41 -31.31 -15.43 19.16
N ALA A 42 -32.50 -14.99 19.55
CA ALA A 42 -33.04 -15.27 20.88
C ALA A 42 -33.31 -16.77 21.05
N LEU A 43 -32.88 -17.32 22.18
CA LEU A 43 -32.91 -18.74 22.49
C LEU A 43 -33.38 -18.97 23.93
N SER A 44 -34.18 -20.02 24.14
CA SER A 44 -34.52 -20.51 25.47
C SER A 44 -34.02 -21.94 25.60
N LEU A 45 -33.12 -22.18 26.54
CA LEU A 45 -32.58 -23.50 26.84
C LEU A 45 -33.33 -24.09 28.04
N PRO A 46 -34.16 -25.14 27.87
CA PRO A 46 -34.78 -25.85 28.98
C PRO A 46 -33.75 -26.38 29.99
N ALA A 47 -34.20 -26.68 31.22
CA ALA A 47 -33.36 -27.35 32.19
C ALA A 47 -32.88 -28.70 31.65
N GLY A 48 -31.58 -28.97 31.74
CA GLY A 48 -30.93 -30.16 31.20
C GLY A 48 -30.40 -30.02 29.77
N MET A 49 -30.80 -28.98 29.03
CA MET A 49 -30.35 -28.76 27.64
C MET A 49 -28.85 -28.46 27.58
N GLU A 50 -28.17 -29.12 26.66
CA GLU A 50 -26.74 -28.96 26.39
C GLU A 50 -26.55 -28.15 25.10
N TRP A 51 -25.73 -27.10 25.16
CA TRP A 51 -25.10 -26.49 23.99
C TRP A 51 -23.74 -27.15 23.78
N ARG A 52 -23.58 -27.78 22.62
CA ARG A 52 -22.45 -28.64 22.27
C ARG A 52 -21.62 -28.04 21.14
N ALA A 53 -20.35 -28.41 21.11
CA ALA A 53 -19.40 -28.02 20.09
C ALA A 53 -19.86 -28.48 18.69
N PRO A 54 -20.17 -27.56 17.77
CA PRO A 54 -20.56 -27.90 16.41
C PRO A 54 -19.45 -28.58 15.59
N ALA A 55 -18.20 -28.26 15.89
CA ALA A 55 -16.97 -28.73 15.25
C ALA A 55 -15.82 -28.68 16.28
N GLY A 56 -14.58 -28.97 15.90
CA GLY A 56 -13.42 -28.84 16.80
C GLY A 56 -13.05 -27.37 17.08
N GLY A 57 -12.94 -26.99 18.36
CA GLY A 57 -12.68 -25.61 18.76
C GLY A 57 -12.33 -25.41 20.24
N LEU A 58 -12.12 -24.17 20.61
CA LEU A 58 -11.80 -23.72 21.97
C LEU A 58 -12.95 -22.87 22.52
N ALA A 59 -13.38 -23.14 23.75
CA ALA A 59 -14.32 -22.30 24.49
C ALA A 59 -13.57 -21.37 25.46
N SER A 60 -14.04 -20.13 25.54
CA SER A 60 -13.58 -19.10 26.46
C SER A 60 -14.77 -18.42 27.13
N TRP A 61 -14.60 -18.00 28.37
CA TRP A 61 -15.62 -17.32 29.17
C TRP A 61 -15.18 -15.89 29.42
N ALA A 62 -16.05 -14.92 29.15
CA ALA A 62 -15.76 -13.51 29.40
C ALA A 62 -17.04 -12.73 29.66
N PHE A 63 -16.99 -11.77 30.58
CA PHE A 63 -18.05 -10.77 30.73
C PHE A 63 -17.85 -9.65 29.71
N ALA A 64 -18.92 -9.30 29.00
CA ALA A 64 -18.94 -8.11 28.15
C ALA A 64 -18.83 -6.85 29.03
N ALA A 65 -17.80 -6.03 28.81
CA ALA A 65 -17.55 -4.80 29.56
C ALA A 65 -17.17 -3.66 28.60
N THR A 66 -17.09 -2.44 29.14
CA THR A 66 -16.57 -1.25 28.45
C THR A 66 -15.29 -0.78 29.16
N PRO A 67 -14.10 -0.84 28.51
CA PRO A 67 -13.86 -1.35 27.15
C PRO A 67 -14.04 -2.89 27.06
N ARG A 68 -14.31 -3.38 25.84
CA ARG A 68 -14.47 -4.82 25.57
C ARG A 68 -13.19 -5.60 25.90
N PRO A 69 -13.27 -6.76 26.58
CA PRO A 69 -12.10 -7.58 26.83
C PRO A 69 -11.51 -8.11 25.51
N PRO A 70 -10.18 -8.37 25.43
CA PRO A 70 -9.49 -8.66 24.16
C PRO A 70 -10.12 -9.75 23.29
N VAL A 71 -10.71 -10.79 23.92
CA VAL A 71 -11.35 -11.91 23.22
C VAL A 71 -12.67 -11.54 22.55
N LEU A 72 -13.32 -10.45 22.98
CA LEU A 72 -14.60 -9.94 22.44
C LEU A 72 -14.43 -8.65 21.61
N THR A 73 -13.28 -7.98 21.68
CA THR A 73 -13.06 -6.64 21.11
C THR A 73 -13.35 -6.55 19.61
N ALA A 74 -13.10 -7.62 18.84
CA ALA A 74 -13.33 -7.64 17.40
C ALA A 74 -14.77 -7.97 16.98
N LEU A 75 -15.60 -8.45 17.91
CA LEU A 75 -16.92 -9.00 17.61
C LEU A 75 -17.97 -7.87 17.52
N ARG A 76 -18.58 -7.73 16.34
CA ARG A 76 -19.53 -6.66 16.00
C ARG A 76 -20.85 -7.22 15.51
N GLY A 77 -21.94 -6.55 15.89
CA GLY A 77 -23.29 -6.84 15.42
C GLY A 77 -23.52 -6.47 13.95
N GLY A 78 -24.72 -6.77 13.44
CA GLY A 78 -25.13 -6.45 12.07
C GLY A 78 -25.22 -4.94 11.75
N ASP A 79 -25.27 -4.09 12.77
CA ASP A 79 -25.19 -2.63 12.69
C ASP A 79 -23.75 -2.10 12.68
N GLY A 80 -22.76 -2.95 12.94
CA GLY A 80 -21.35 -2.57 13.06
C GLY A 80 -20.96 -2.08 14.45
N GLU A 81 -21.87 -2.11 15.43
CA GLU A 81 -21.60 -1.78 16.82
C GLU A 81 -21.01 -2.98 17.58
N SER A 82 -20.47 -2.73 18.77
CA SER A 82 -19.95 -3.80 19.63
C SER A 82 -21.02 -4.84 19.93
N ALA A 83 -20.70 -6.12 19.77
CA ALA A 83 -21.61 -7.19 20.14
C ALA A 83 -21.80 -7.28 21.67
N PHE A 84 -22.90 -7.90 22.08
CA PHE A 84 -23.29 -8.20 23.48
C PHE A 84 -23.71 -6.99 24.32
N GLY A 85 -24.54 -7.22 25.34
CA GLY A 85 -24.88 -6.23 26.36
C GLY A 85 -23.85 -6.22 27.50
N ASP A 86 -23.52 -5.04 28.01
CA ASP A 86 -22.58 -4.89 29.13
C ASP A 86 -23.09 -5.63 30.39
N GLY A 87 -22.17 -6.32 31.08
CA GLY A 87 -22.44 -7.15 32.25
C GLY A 87 -22.89 -8.58 31.92
N ASN A 88 -23.25 -8.88 30.67
CA ASN A 88 -23.63 -10.25 30.28
C ASN A 88 -22.40 -11.15 30.19
N LEU A 89 -22.59 -12.42 30.55
CA LEU A 89 -21.58 -13.45 30.34
C LEU A 89 -21.63 -13.91 28.88
N VAL A 90 -20.46 -14.00 28.25
CA VAL A 90 -20.30 -14.51 26.89
C VAL A 90 -19.45 -15.77 26.95
N VAL A 91 -20.05 -16.89 26.56
CA VAL A 91 -19.32 -18.14 26.31
C VAL A 91 -19.00 -18.20 24.82
N LEU A 92 -17.77 -17.87 24.48
CA LEU A 92 -17.28 -17.78 23.09
C LEU A 92 -16.62 -19.09 22.69
N PHE A 93 -17.16 -19.73 21.67
CA PHE A 93 -16.58 -20.89 21.01
C PHE A 93 -15.87 -20.47 19.71
N THR A 94 -14.56 -20.71 19.63
CA THR A 94 -13.70 -20.36 18.48
C THR A 94 -13.20 -21.63 17.80
N LEU A 95 -13.41 -21.75 16.49
CA LEU A 95 -12.91 -22.90 15.74
C LEU A 95 -11.38 -22.96 15.77
N LEU A 96 -10.83 -24.18 15.73
CA LEU A 96 -9.39 -24.34 15.50
C LEU A 96 -9.04 -23.87 14.07
N PRO A 97 -7.87 -23.23 13.85
CA PRO A 97 -7.52 -22.67 12.54
C PRO A 97 -7.62 -23.66 11.38
N GLU A 98 -7.16 -24.90 11.58
CA GLU A 98 -7.22 -25.95 10.55
C GLU A 98 -8.65 -26.40 10.27
N VAL A 99 -9.53 -26.38 11.27
CA VAL A 99 -10.96 -26.70 11.15
C VAL A 99 -11.68 -25.60 10.39
N GLU A 100 -11.44 -24.33 10.74
CA GLU A 100 -11.94 -23.14 10.03
C GLU A 100 -11.58 -23.20 8.53
N VAL A 101 -10.29 -23.36 8.21
CA VAL A 101 -9.80 -23.38 6.82
C VAL A 101 -10.44 -24.49 6.01
N ARG A 102 -10.61 -25.69 6.60
CA ARG A 102 -11.24 -26.82 5.91
C ARG A 102 -12.73 -26.60 5.69
N LEU A 103 -13.47 -26.17 6.71
CA LEU A 103 -14.90 -25.88 6.57
C LEU A 103 -15.14 -24.74 5.57
N ALA A 104 -14.29 -23.72 5.57
CA ALA A 104 -14.30 -22.66 4.57
C ALA A 104 -14.11 -23.21 3.15
N ALA A 105 -13.12 -24.08 2.93
CA ALA A 105 -12.89 -24.69 1.62
C ALA A 105 -14.07 -25.59 1.17
N LEU A 106 -14.67 -26.33 2.10
CA LEU A 106 -15.84 -27.18 1.81
C LEU A 106 -17.09 -26.35 1.44
N SER A 107 -17.21 -25.12 1.97
CA SER A 107 -18.32 -24.21 1.64
C SER A 107 -18.39 -23.83 0.16
N ALA A 108 -17.34 -24.07 -0.64
CA ALA A 108 -17.36 -23.92 -2.09
C ALA A 108 -18.45 -24.78 -2.78
N GLN A 109 -18.92 -25.85 -2.12
CA GLN A 109 -20.03 -26.68 -2.62
C GLN A 109 -21.41 -26.05 -2.42
N ILE A 110 -21.50 -24.94 -1.66
CA ILE A 110 -22.76 -24.21 -1.49
C ILE A 110 -22.90 -23.24 -2.68
N PRO A 111 -24.00 -23.31 -3.46
CA PRO A 111 -24.22 -22.41 -4.59
C PRO A 111 -24.16 -20.94 -4.18
N SER A 112 -23.61 -20.09 -5.06
CA SER A 112 -23.55 -18.65 -4.82
C SER A 112 -24.92 -17.99 -4.98
N PRO A 113 -25.31 -17.06 -4.09
CA PRO A 113 -26.59 -16.33 -4.15
C PRO A 113 -26.82 -15.54 -5.45
N ASP A 114 -25.74 -15.03 -6.05
CA ASP A 114 -25.74 -14.29 -7.32
C ASP A 114 -25.60 -15.19 -8.55
N GLY A 115 -25.49 -16.51 -8.35
CA GLY A 115 -25.32 -17.50 -9.43
C GLY A 115 -23.89 -17.60 -9.98
N VAL A 116 -22.93 -16.84 -9.44
CA VAL A 116 -21.52 -16.92 -9.86
C VAL A 116 -20.90 -18.22 -9.36
N ALA A 117 -20.12 -18.90 -10.22
CA ALA A 117 -19.39 -20.10 -9.82
C ALA A 117 -18.32 -19.76 -8.78
N VAL A 118 -18.30 -20.48 -7.66
CA VAL A 118 -17.28 -20.34 -6.62
C VAL A 118 -16.01 -21.10 -7.06
N PRO A 119 -14.83 -20.46 -7.12
CA PRO A 119 -13.58 -21.15 -7.43
C PRO A 119 -13.27 -22.28 -6.44
N ALA A 120 -12.63 -23.35 -6.92
CA ALA A 120 -12.22 -24.45 -6.05
C ALA A 120 -11.28 -23.95 -4.93
N GLY A 121 -11.57 -24.32 -3.68
CA GLY A 121 -10.79 -23.90 -2.52
C GLY A 121 -11.07 -22.47 -2.00
N ALA A 122 -11.89 -21.68 -2.71
CA ALA A 122 -12.38 -20.40 -2.21
C ALA A 122 -13.63 -20.60 -1.33
N PRO A 123 -13.84 -19.79 -0.29
CA PRO A 123 -15.03 -19.91 0.54
C PRO A 123 -16.28 -19.46 -0.22
N GLY A 124 -17.32 -20.29 -0.26
CA GLY A 124 -18.62 -19.97 -0.89
C GLY A 124 -19.53 -19.12 -0.01
N ARG A 125 -19.21 -18.98 1.27
CA ARG A 125 -19.90 -18.15 2.28
C ARG A 125 -18.87 -17.44 3.16
N PRO A 126 -19.26 -16.42 3.96
CA PRO A 126 -18.38 -15.86 4.98
C PRO A 126 -17.75 -16.96 5.85
N VAL A 127 -16.44 -16.83 6.14
CA VAL A 127 -15.68 -17.86 6.86
C VAL A 127 -16.06 -17.82 8.33
N VAL A 128 -16.85 -18.79 8.78
CA VAL A 128 -17.28 -18.89 10.18
C VAL A 128 -16.08 -19.18 11.07
N ARG A 129 -15.90 -18.37 12.13
CA ARG A 129 -14.83 -18.57 13.12
C ARG A 129 -15.38 -18.72 14.53
N HIS A 130 -16.36 -17.91 14.90
CA HIS A 130 -16.86 -17.84 16.26
C HIS A 130 -18.36 -18.18 16.33
N LEU A 131 -18.75 -18.88 17.39
CA LEU A 131 -20.12 -18.95 17.88
C LEU A 131 -20.12 -18.50 19.33
N ALA A 132 -21.11 -17.71 19.75
CA ALA A 132 -21.18 -17.24 21.13
C ALA A 132 -22.57 -17.44 21.72
N LEU A 133 -22.61 -17.88 22.98
CA LEU A 133 -23.81 -17.87 23.78
C LEU A 133 -23.71 -16.73 24.80
N GLU A 134 -24.56 -15.74 24.64
CA GLU A 134 -24.67 -14.62 25.56
C GLU A 134 -25.74 -14.93 26.61
N VAL A 135 -25.31 -14.97 27.86
CA VAL A 135 -26.12 -15.26 29.03
C VAL A 135 -26.33 -13.96 29.81
N PRO A 136 -27.59 -13.57 30.11
CA PRO A 136 -27.89 -12.38 30.87
C PRO A 136 -27.18 -12.37 32.23
N GLN A 137 -26.73 -11.18 32.66
CA GLN A 137 -26.01 -11.01 33.95
C GLN A 137 -26.73 -11.67 35.14
N ALA A 138 -28.06 -11.58 35.19
CA ALA A 138 -28.88 -12.15 36.27
C ALA A 138 -28.79 -13.69 36.38
N SER A 139 -28.30 -14.37 35.33
CA SER A 139 -28.11 -15.83 35.30
C SER A 139 -26.63 -16.24 35.38
N ALA A 140 -25.74 -15.29 35.65
CA ALA A 140 -24.29 -15.49 35.75
C ALA A 140 -23.65 -14.55 36.80
N ALA A 141 -24.36 -14.25 37.88
CA ALA A 141 -23.93 -13.25 38.87
C ALA A 141 -22.97 -13.79 39.92
N SER A 142 -22.90 -15.11 40.09
CA SER A 142 -22.10 -15.81 41.11
C SER A 142 -21.37 -17.02 40.54
N VAL A 143 -20.32 -17.50 41.24
CA VAL A 143 -19.63 -18.75 40.88
C VAL A 143 -20.58 -19.95 40.90
N SER A 144 -21.59 -19.96 41.77
CA SER A 144 -22.63 -20.99 41.76
C SER A 144 -23.50 -20.98 40.49
N ASP A 145 -23.75 -19.79 39.93
CA ASP A 145 -24.46 -19.68 38.65
C ASP A 145 -23.58 -20.22 37.51
N LEU A 146 -22.30 -19.84 37.48
CA LEU A 146 -21.33 -20.37 36.51
C LEU A 146 -21.19 -21.89 36.61
N GLN A 147 -21.12 -22.45 37.82
CA GLN A 147 -21.11 -23.89 38.03
C GLN A 147 -22.36 -24.54 37.42
N SER A 148 -23.53 -23.92 37.61
CA SER A 148 -24.81 -24.40 37.05
C SER A 148 -24.87 -24.33 35.52
N LEU A 149 -23.94 -23.65 34.85
CA LEU A 149 -23.81 -23.60 33.38
C LEU A 149 -22.81 -24.62 32.82
N ARG A 150 -22.01 -25.29 33.66
CA ARG A 150 -21.04 -26.30 33.22
C ARG A 150 -21.66 -27.70 33.18
N GLU A 151 -21.07 -28.60 32.40
CA GLU A 151 -21.48 -30.01 32.38
C GLU A 151 -21.18 -30.71 33.72
N ASN A 152 -19.97 -30.48 34.23
CA ASN A 152 -19.44 -31.09 35.43
C ASN A 152 -19.18 -30.02 36.50
N ASP A 153 -19.27 -30.44 37.75
CA ASP A 153 -18.86 -29.59 38.87
C ASP A 153 -17.35 -29.27 38.81
N PHE A 154 -16.96 -28.20 39.49
CA PHE A 154 -15.54 -27.92 39.67
C PHE A 154 -14.86 -29.06 40.41
N ALA A 155 -13.59 -29.30 40.08
CA ALA A 155 -12.79 -30.28 40.78
C ALA A 155 -12.68 -29.91 42.27
N SER A 156 -12.61 -30.93 43.14
CA SER A 156 -12.69 -30.73 44.59
C SER A 156 -11.52 -29.94 45.19
N ASP A 157 -10.41 -29.82 44.44
CA ASP A 157 -9.23 -29.03 44.76
C ASP A 157 -9.38 -27.53 44.44
N LEU A 158 -10.44 -27.13 43.72
CA LEU A 158 -10.90 -25.75 43.59
C LEU A 158 -11.87 -25.43 44.75
N ASP A 159 -11.29 -25.25 45.93
CA ASP A 159 -11.98 -25.18 47.23
C ASP A 159 -12.60 -23.82 47.58
N ASP A 160 -12.28 -22.77 46.82
CA ASP A 160 -12.85 -21.43 46.96
C ASP A 160 -13.32 -20.83 45.61
N ASP A 161 -14.07 -19.74 45.69
CA ASP A 161 -14.68 -19.09 44.53
C ASP A 161 -13.64 -18.37 43.64
N GLU A 162 -12.54 -17.89 44.21
CA GLU A 162 -11.44 -17.26 43.46
C GLU A 162 -10.76 -18.28 42.54
N LYS A 163 -10.42 -19.46 43.04
CA LYS A 163 -9.83 -20.55 42.24
C LYS A 163 -10.79 -21.07 41.17
N ARG A 164 -12.09 -21.15 41.49
CA ARG A 164 -13.12 -21.57 40.52
C ARG A 164 -13.33 -20.54 39.42
N ALA A 165 -13.34 -19.25 39.74
CA ALA A 165 -13.38 -18.17 38.76
C ALA A 165 -12.12 -18.17 37.90
N ALA A 166 -10.93 -18.26 38.52
CA ALA A 166 -9.65 -18.31 37.83
C ALA A 166 -9.55 -19.51 36.86
N PHE A 167 -10.12 -20.67 37.23
CA PHE A 167 -10.22 -21.82 36.33
C PHE A 167 -10.95 -21.48 35.02
N LEU A 168 -11.95 -20.60 35.06
CA LEU A 168 -12.68 -20.12 33.88
C LEU A 168 -12.05 -18.87 33.23
N GLY A 169 -10.87 -18.41 33.68
CA GLY A 169 -10.26 -17.17 33.21
C GLY A 169 -10.99 -15.91 33.68
N LEU A 170 -11.61 -15.99 34.86
CA LEU A 170 -12.35 -14.91 35.51
C LEU A 170 -11.71 -14.57 36.86
N ASP A 171 -12.05 -13.40 37.40
CA ASP A 171 -11.62 -12.93 38.71
C ASP A 171 -12.81 -12.81 39.67
N ALA A 172 -12.63 -13.23 40.92
CA ALA A 172 -13.61 -13.12 42.00
C ALA A 172 -13.00 -12.53 43.29
N SER A 173 -11.81 -11.91 43.21
CA SER A 173 -11.13 -11.27 44.35
C SER A 173 -11.85 -9.99 44.84
N GLY A 174 -12.68 -9.39 43.97
CA GLY A 174 -13.63 -8.35 44.32
C GLY A 174 -14.98 -8.92 44.75
N SER A 175 -15.87 -8.10 45.35
CA SER A 175 -17.23 -8.54 45.71
C SER A 175 -18.15 -8.86 44.51
N ALA A 176 -17.62 -8.89 43.28
CA ALA A 176 -18.32 -9.21 42.04
C ALA A 176 -17.36 -9.94 41.07
N LEU A 177 -17.92 -10.78 40.19
CA LEU A 177 -17.17 -11.45 39.14
C LEU A 177 -16.69 -10.46 38.07
N ALA A 178 -15.46 -10.64 37.61
CA ALA A 178 -14.83 -9.84 36.57
C ALA A 178 -14.01 -10.71 35.60
N ASN A 179 -13.48 -10.11 34.53
CA ASN A 179 -12.55 -10.78 33.62
C ASN A 179 -11.15 -10.83 34.24
N ALA A 180 -10.45 -11.96 34.15
CA ALA A 180 -9.03 -12.03 34.43
C ALA A 180 -8.20 -11.53 33.24
N ASP A 181 -6.89 -11.37 33.43
CA ASP A 181 -5.95 -10.93 32.39
C ASP A 181 -5.85 -11.94 31.23
N GLU A 182 -5.93 -13.24 31.53
CA GLU A 182 -5.86 -14.31 30.54
C GLU A 182 -7.18 -15.11 30.48
N PRO A 183 -7.85 -15.19 29.32
CA PRO A 183 -9.06 -15.99 29.18
C PRO A 183 -8.73 -17.49 29.14
N VAL A 184 -9.62 -18.31 29.70
CA VAL A 184 -9.53 -19.77 29.59
C VAL A 184 -9.68 -20.23 28.13
N ARG A 185 -9.06 -21.37 27.80
CA ARG A 185 -9.20 -22.03 26.49
C ARG A 185 -9.46 -23.53 26.68
N GLU A 186 -10.73 -23.89 26.79
CA GLU A 186 -11.15 -25.29 26.92
C GLU A 186 -11.34 -25.92 25.54
N LEU A 187 -10.61 -27.00 25.24
CA LEU A 187 -10.80 -27.74 23.99
C LEU A 187 -12.14 -28.49 24.03
N HIS A 188 -12.95 -28.35 22.99
CA HIS A 188 -14.17 -29.14 22.79
C HIS A 188 -14.18 -29.75 21.39
N ARG A 189 -14.69 -30.99 21.30
CA ARG A 189 -14.80 -31.73 20.03
C ARG A 189 -16.12 -32.49 19.97
N PRO A 190 -16.80 -32.51 18.80
CA PRO A 190 -18.14 -33.08 18.67
C PRO A 190 -18.17 -34.60 18.90
N ASP A 191 -17.09 -35.32 18.56
CA ASP A 191 -16.97 -36.78 18.61
C ASP A 191 -16.41 -37.32 19.94
N LYS A 192 -16.13 -36.43 20.91
CA LYS A 192 -15.48 -36.77 22.19
C LYS A 192 -16.38 -36.49 23.39
N SER A 193 -15.96 -36.98 24.56
CA SER A 193 -16.69 -36.79 25.82
C SER A 193 -16.76 -35.33 26.27
N ASN A 194 -15.82 -34.47 25.83
CA ASN A 194 -15.79 -33.04 26.12
C ASN A 194 -16.58 -32.20 25.09
N ALA A 195 -17.64 -32.75 24.50
CA ALA A 195 -18.43 -32.03 23.49
C ALA A 195 -19.32 -30.92 24.07
N VAL A 196 -19.69 -31.00 25.35
CA VAL A 196 -20.60 -30.05 25.99
C VAL A 196 -19.84 -28.78 26.37
N ILE A 197 -20.30 -27.63 25.87
CA ILE A 197 -19.73 -26.31 26.17
C ILE A 197 -20.50 -25.69 27.34
N VAL A 198 -21.83 -25.66 27.23
CA VAL A 198 -22.75 -25.18 28.27
C VAL A 198 -23.82 -26.22 28.52
N LYS A 199 -24.18 -26.45 29.78
CA LYS A 199 -25.31 -27.27 30.20
C LYS A 199 -26.16 -26.50 31.19
N ASN A 200 -27.45 -26.35 30.90
CA ASN A 200 -28.33 -25.64 31.82
C ASN A 200 -28.73 -26.55 33.00
N ARG A 201 -28.00 -26.47 34.11
CA ARG A 201 -28.31 -27.17 35.37
C ARG A 201 -29.02 -26.30 36.40
N SER A 202 -29.47 -25.10 36.02
CA SER A 202 -30.12 -24.13 36.93
C SER A 202 -31.50 -24.57 37.45
N GLY A 203 -32.11 -25.60 36.85
CA GLY A 203 -33.47 -26.06 37.20
C GLY A 203 -34.61 -25.25 36.58
N ALA A 204 -34.31 -24.16 35.85
CA ALA A 204 -35.28 -23.36 35.10
C ALA A 204 -34.83 -23.19 33.64
N ALA A 205 -35.71 -22.65 32.78
CA ALA A 205 -35.32 -22.31 31.41
C ALA A 205 -34.39 -21.09 31.38
N LEU A 206 -33.28 -21.20 30.65
CA LEU A 206 -32.28 -20.13 30.50
C LEU A 206 -32.53 -19.35 29.21
N SER A 207 -32.88 -18.07 29.33
CA SER A 207 -32.99 -17.16 28.20
C SER A 207 -31.61 -16.64 27.82
N CYS A 208 -31.23 -16.77 26.56
CA CYS A 208 -29.91 -16.39 26.04
C CYS A 208 -29.99 -15.89 24.60
N MET A 209 -28.91 -15.28 24.11
CA MET A 209 -28.75 -14.93 22.70
C MET A 209 -27.65 -15.79 22.08
N LEU A 210 -27.94 -16.40 20.94
CA LEU A 210 -26.96 -17.11 20.14
C LEU A 210 -26.44 -16.20 19.02
N TRP A 211 -25.12 -16.17 18.87
CA TRP A 211 -24.41 -15.41 17.87
C TRP A 211 -23.48 -16.30 17.05
N ALA A 212 -23.23 -15.89 15.81
CA ALA A 212 -22.18 -16.42 14.97
C ALA A 212 -21.39 -15.27 14.34
N PHE A 213 -20.09 -15.41 14.17
CA PHE A 213 -19.23 -14.41 13.57
C PHE A 213 -18.24 -15.04 12.59
N ASP A 214 -17.85 -14.25 11.59
CA ASP A 214 -16.79 -14.64 10.66
C ASP A 214 -15.37 -14.42 11.21
N ASP A 215 -14.38 -14.72 10.38
CA ASP A 215 -12.94 -14.56 10.66
C ASP A 215 -12.52 -13.12 10.97
N ARG A 216 -13.34 -12.12 10.59
CA ARG A 216 -13.14 -10.69 10.88
C ARG A 216 -13.99 -10.19 12.04
N GLY A 217 -14.73 -11.08 12.72
CA GLY A 217 -15.60 -10.73 13.83
C GLY A 217 -16.90 -10.03 13.43
N ARG A 218 -17.33 -10.10 12.17
CA ARG A 218 -18.65 -9.59 11.76
C ARG A 218 -19.72 -10.63 12.01
N ALA A 219 -20.85 -10.20 12.59
CA ALA A 219 -21.96 -11.10 12.84
C ALA A 219 -22.50 -11.74 11.56
N LEU A 220 -23.01 -12.96 11.73
CA LEU A 220 -23.67 -13.81 10.76
C LEU A 220 -25.01 -14.27 11.33
N ASP A 221 -25.94 -14.66 10.46
CA ASP A 221 -27.12 -15.39 10.91
C ASP A 221 -26.72 -16.80 11.38
N ALA A 222 -26.76 -17.05 12.69
CA ALA A 222 -26.43 -18.36 13.27
C ALA A 222 -27.31 -19.51 12.72
N GLY A 223 -28.56 -19.21 12.35
CA GLY A 223 -29.42 -20.18 11.68
C GLY A 223 -28.99 -20.47 10.23
N ALA A 224 -28.46 -19.49 9.51
CA ALA A 224 -27.87 -19.74 8.19
C ALA A 224 -26.62 -20.62 8.31
N VAL A 225 -25.76 -20.39 9.30
CA VAL A 225 -24.60 -21.25 9.58
C VAL A 225 -25.01 -22.70 9.86
N ALA A 226 -26.02 -22.91 10.70
CA ALA A 226 -26.57 -24.24 10.96
C ALA A 226 -27.10 -24.92 9.69
N ALA A 227 -27.76 -24.16 8.80
CA ALA A 227 -28.29 -24.67 7.54
C ALA A 227 -27.18 -24.99 6.52
N TRP A 228 -26.13 -24.15 6.42
CA TRP A 228 -24.96 -24.40 5.56
C TRP A 228 -24.28 -25.71 5.91
N TRP A 229 -24.00 -25.91 7.20
CA TRP A 229 -23.31 -27.11 7.68
C TRP A 229 -24.19 -28.36 7.57
N ALA A 230 -25.49 -28.27 7.83
CA ALA A 230 -26.42 -29.37 7.57
C ALA A 230 -26.47 -29.73 6.08
N HIS A 231 -26.51 -28.73 5.19
CA HIS A 231 -26.50 -28.95 3.75
C HIS A 231 -25.23 -29.67 3.29
N LEU A 232 -24.05 -29.19 3.73
CA LEU A 232 -22.76 -29.80 3.40
C LEU A 232 -22.66 -31.26 3.85
N ALA A 233 -23.19 -31.59 5.03
CA ALA A 233 -23.17 -32.94 5.59
C ALA A 233 -24.36 -33.82 5.15
N SER A 234 -25.14 -33.38 4.17
CA SER A 234 -26.31 -34.12 3.66
C SER A 234 -26.14 -34.53 2.21
N ALA A 235 -26.86 -35.58 1.80
CA ALA A 235 -26.89 -36.01 0.41
C ALA A 235 -27.48 -34.89 -0.48
N PRO A 236 -26.87 -34.58 -1.64
CA PRO A 236 -25.82 -35.34 -2.32
C PRO A 236 -24.38 -34.85 -2.08
N VAL A 237 -24.12 -33.92 -1.15
CA VAL A 237 -22.83 -33.21 -1.01
C VAL A 237 -21.75 -34.11 -0.42
N PHE A 238 -21.67 -34.27 0.91
CA PHE A 238 -20.74 -35.16 1.58
C PHE A 238 -21.47 -36.18 2.48
N ASP A 239 -21.03 -37.43 2.46
CA ASP A 239 -21.64 -38.54 3.22
C ASP A 239 -20.93 -38.85 4.56
N ASN A 240 -19.70 -38.37 4.73
CA ASN A 240 -18.84 -38.69 5.87
C ASN A 240 -18.41 -37.45 6.69
N LEU A 241 -19.17 -36.34 6.61
CA LEU A 241 -18.85 -35.11 7.34
C LEU A 241 -19.42 -35.07 8.76
N TRP A 242 -20.41 -35.90 9.09
CA TRP A 242 -20.91 -36.02 10.47
C TRP A 242 -19.90 -36.74 11.36
N ALA A 243 -19.69 -36.20 12.56
CA ALA A 243 -18.86 -36.78 13.61
C ALA A 243 -19.43 -38.10 14.18
N HIS A 244 -20.74 -38.30 14.07
CA HIS A 244 -21.45 -39.45 14.64
C HIS A 244 -22.14 -40.27 13.54
N GLY A 245 -22.11 -41.60 13.69
CA GLY A 245 -22.84 -42.53 12.81
C GLY A 245 -24.32 -42.68 13.15
N ALA A 246 -24.75 -42.28 14.34
CA ALA A 246 -26.14 -42.40 14.78
C ALA A 246 -27.01 -41.28 14.21
N ALA A 247 -28.10 -41.62 13.52
CA ALA A 247 -28.97 -40.65 12.84
C ALA A 247 -29.53 -39.54 13.75
N ALA A 248 -29.74 -39.81 15.05
CA ALA A 248 -30.21 -38.82 16.01
C ALA A 248 -29.18 -37.69 16.30
N ASP A 249 -27.90 -37.95 16.05
CA ASP A 249 -26.78 -37.02 16.25
C ASP A 249 -26.24 -36.45 14.93
N GLN A 250 -26.76 -36.88 13.77
CA GLN A 250 -26.44 -36.35 12.43
C GLN A 250 -27.30 -35.13 12.08
N ARG A 251 -27.16 -34.06 12.85
CA ARG A 251 -27.94 -32.82 12.69
C ARG A 251 -27.22 -31.60 13.21
N THR A 252 -27.57 -30.42 12.70
CA THR A 252 -27.30 -29.14 13.36
C THR A 252 -28.55 -28.67 14.13
N ALA A 253 -28.64 -27.39 14.51
CA ALA A 253 -29.84 -26.81 15.09
C ALA A 253 -30.98 -26.71 14.06
N PRO A 254 -32.23 -27.09 14.39
CA PRO A 254 -33.39 -26.79 13.56
C PRO A 254 -33.55 -25.28 13.34
N VAL A 255 -34.03 -24.87 12.16
CA VAL A 255 -34.13 -23.45 11.78
C VAL A 255 -35.51 -23.11 11.22
N ALA A 256 -36.00 -21.91 11.53
CA ALA A 256 -37.10 -21.30 10.77
C ALA A 256 -36.60 -20.88 9.38
N ALA A 257 -37.34 -21.20 8.32
CA ALA A 257 -36.96 -20.87 6.95
C ALA A 257 -36.98 -19.34 6.72
N SER A 258 -35.89 -18.80 6.17
CA SER A 258 -35.75 -17.37 5.84
C SER A 258 -34.48 -17.14 5.03
N ARG A 259 -34.47 -16.12 4.18
CA ARG A 259 -33.24 -15.65 3.51
C ARG A 259 -32.98 -14.23 3.96
N SER A 260 -31.80 -13.98 4.52
CA SER A 260 -31.46 -12.69 5.12
C SER A 260 -30.38 -11.97 4.30
N VAL A 261 -30.56 -10.67 4.09
CA VAL A 261 -29.65 -9.80 3.34
C VAL A 261 -29.22 -8.65 4.25
N LEU A 262 -27.92 -8.52 4.50
CA LEU A 262 -27.34 -7.37 5.17
C LEU A 262 -26.65 -6.47 4.15
N PHE A 263 -27.06 -5.21 4.05
CA PHE A 263 -26.32 -4.23 3.26
C PHE A 263 -25.19 -3.62 4.09
N CYS A 264 -24.00 -3.52 3.50
CA CYS A 264 -22.80 -2.96 4.13
C CYS A 264 -22.00 -2.10 3.14
N THR A 265 -20.98 -1.41 3.63
CA THR A 265 -19.99 -0.76 2.76
C THR A 265 -19.01 -1.80 2.18
N ALA A 266 -18.17 -1.40 1.21
CA ALA A 266 -17.08 -2.26 0.74
C ALA A 266 -16.09 -2.68 1.86
N HIS A 267 -15.94 -1.84 2.90
CA HIS A 267 -15.14 -2.16 4.10
C HIS A 267 -15.80 -3.22 5.01
N GLU A 268 -17.03 -3.65 4.70
CA GLU A 268 -17.90 -4.46 5.56
C GLU A 268 -18.26 -3.76 6.89
N GLY A 269 -18.34 -2.42 6.85
CA GLY A 269 -18.91 -1.58 7.92
C GLY A 269 -20.40 -1.30 7.71
N GLY A 270 -21.02 -0.61 8.66
CA GLY A 270 -22.43 -0.20 8.56
C GLY A 270 -22.68 0.71 7.35
N LEU A 271 -23.76 0.46 6.61
CA LEU A 271 -24.10 1.27 5.44
C LEU A 271 -24.60 2.67 5.87
N PRO A 272 -24.00 3.77 5.37
CA PRO A 272 -24.48 5.12 5.66
C PRO A 272 -25.94 5.30 5.28
N GLU A 273 -26.68 6.05 6.09
CA GLU A 273 -28.13 6.21 5.90
C GLU A 273 -28.49 6.81 4.54
N ALA A 274 -27.75 7.80 4.06
CA ALA A 274 -27.96 8.40 2.74
C ALA A 274 -27.91 7.35 1.62
N GLN A 275 -26.89 6.48 1.63
CA GLN A 275 -26.75 5.41 0.64
C GLN A 275 -27.86 4.35 0.78
N ARG A 276 -28.27 4.03 2.01
CA ARG A 276 -29.40 3.11 2.26
C ARG A 276 -30.71 3.64 1.69
N LEU A 277 -30.97 4.94 1.84
CA LEU A 277 -32.19 5.60 1.33
C LEU A 277 -32.22 5.68 -0.20
N ARG A 278 -31.07 5.53 -0.87
CA ARG A 278 -30.99 5.43 -2.33
C ARG A 278 -31.35 4.05 -2.88
N LEU A 279 -31.43 3.01 -2.03
CA LEU A 279 -31.79 1.67 -2.47
C LEU A 279 -33.31 1.54 -2.61
N ASP A 280 -33.79 1.26 -3.82
CA ASP A 280 -35.17 0.86 -4.08
C ASP A 280 -35.25 -0.67 -4.04
N LEU A 281 -35.89 -1.21 -3.01
CA LEU A 281 -35.83 -2.62 -2.66
C LEU A 281 -37.18 -3.29 -2.94
N THR A 282 -37.18 -4.26 -3.86
CA THR A 282 -38.36 -5.07 -4.14
C THR A 282 -38.25 -6.41 -3.42
N ASP A 283 -39.36 -6.84 -2.80
CA ASP A 283 -39.49 -8.12 -2.10
C ASP A 283 -38.41 -8.37 -1.03
N LEU A 284 -38.02 -7.28 -0.35
CA LEU A 284 -37.10 -7.24 0.77
C LEU A 284 -37.78 -6.50 1.93
N THR A 285 -38.08 -7.21 3.01
CA THR A 285 -38.74 -6.64 4.19
C THR A 285 -37.71 -6.29 5.25
N ARG A 286 -37.72 -5.04 5.72
CA ARG A 286 -36.74 -4.57 6.71
C ARG A 286 -36.98 -5.23 8.07
N VAL A 287 -35.92 -5.84 8.61
CA VAL A 287 -35.90 -6.34 10.00
C VAL A 287 -35.50 -5.21 10.95
N GLY A 288 -34.44 -4.47 10.60
CA GLY A 288 -33.92 -3.33 11.34
C GLY A 288 -32.52 -2.95 10.82
N GLY A 289 -32.08 -1.71 11.06
CA GLY A 289 -30.82 -1.22 10.49
C GLY A 289 -30.78 -1.38 8.96
N ALA A 290 -29.73 -2.04 8.47
CA ALA A 290 -29.53 -2.41 7.07
C ALA A 290 -29.81 -3.91 6.79
N LEU A 291 -30.47 -4.62 7.71
CA LEU A 291 -30.85 -6.03 7.59
C LEU A 291 -32.28 -6.19 7.06
N TYR A 292 -32.45 -7.09 6.09
CA TYR A 292 -33.70 -7.39 5.43
C TYR A 292 -33.92 -8.91 5.31
N THR A 293 -35.18 -9.35 5.28
CA THR A 293 -35.56 -10.68 4.81
C THR A 293 -36.01 -10.62 3.37
N ALA A 294 -35.59 -11.59 2.56
CA ALA A 294 -35.91 -11.70 1.15
C ALA A 294 -37.10 -12.64 0.92
N GLY A 295 -38.01 -12.22 0.04
CA GLY A 295 -39.11 -13.05 -0.45
C GLY A 295 -38.73 -13.93 -1.65
N ALA A 296 -39.69 -14.14 -2.54
CA ALA A 296 -39.57 -15.03 -3.70
C ALA A 296 -38.81 -14.42 -4.90
N ALA A 297 -38.87 -13.10 -5.07
CA ALA A 297 -38.27 -12.37 -6.18
C ALA A 297 -37.59 -11.06 -5.71
N PRO A 298 -36.59 -11.15 -4.80
CA PRO A 298 -35.88 -9.97 -4.32
C PRO A 298 -35.14 -9.27 -5.46
N ALA A 299 -35.18 -7.94 -5.47
CA ALA A 299 -34.43 -7.12 -6.42
C ALA A 299 -33.97 -5.81 -5.77
N ILE A 300 -32.86 -5.28 -6.29
CA ILE A 300 -32.30 -3.99 -5.88
C ILE A 300 -32.26 -3.08 -7.10
N ALA A 301 -32.86 -1.91 -6.98
CA ALA A 301 -32.73 -0.79 -7.89
C ALA A 301 -32.24 0.44 -7.11
N LEU A 302 -32.05 1.55 -7.82
CA LEU A 302 -31.80 2.85 -7.20
C LEU A 302 -33.01 3.75 -7.35
N THR A 303 -33.28 4.54 -6.33
CA THR A 303 -34.20 5.67 -6.42
C THR A 303 -33.64 6.74 -7.37
N THR A 304 -34.52 7.64 -7.83
CA THR A 304 -34.13 8.81 -8.62
C THR A 304 -33.03 9.60 -7.91
N SER A 305 -31.95 9.94 -8.62
CA SER A 305 -30.84 10.71 -8.04
C SER A 305 -31.33 12.05 -7.48
N PRO A 306 -30.97 12.39 -6.22
CA PRO A 306 -31.18 13.73 -5.68
C PRO A 306 -30.25 14.74 -6.37
N SER A 307 -30.45 16.03 -6.08
CA SER A 307 -29.58 17.11 -6.55
C SER A 307 -28.99 17.83 -5.34
N PRO A 308 -27.66 17.70 -5.06
CA PRO A 308 -26.66 16.95 -5.82
C PRO A 308 -26.77 15.43 -5.65
N ASP A 309 -26.23 14.66 -6.61
CA ASP A 309 -26.26 13.19 -6.60
C ASP A 309 -25.26 12.61 -5.58
N ASP A 310 -25.75 11.84 -4.61
CA ASP A 310 -24.98 11.22 -3.52
C ASP A 310 -24.51 9.78 -3.81
N LEU A 311 -24.89 9.19 -4.95
CA LEU A 311 -24.38 7.91 -5.46
C LEU A 311 -24.18 7.96 -7.00
N PRO A 312 -23.29 8.81 -7.51
CA PRO A 312 -23.12 9.00 -8.95
C PRO A 312 -22.47 7.81 -9.67
N LEU A 313 -21.61 7.03 -9.00
CA LEU A 313 -20.93 5.85 -9.56
C LEU A 313 -21.14 4.62 -8.66
N PRO A 314 -22.39 4.14 -8.49
CA PRO A 314 -22.72 3.09 -7.55
C PRO A 314 -22.27 1.72 -8.05
N ARG A 315 -21.80 0.88 -7.13
CA ARG A 315 -21.52 -0.54 -7.36
C ARG A 315 -22.08 -1.40 -6.24
N LEU A 316 -22.52 -2.60 -6.62
CA LEU A 316 -23.09 -3.61 -5.74
C LEU A 316 -22.36 -4.94 -5.93
N ALA A 317 -22.08 -5.66 -4.84
CA ALA A 317 -21.50 -7.01 -4.88
C ALA A 317 -22.05 -7.88 -3.75
N VAL A 318 -22.34 -9.15 -4.04
CA VAL A 318 -22.60 -10.17 -3.01
C VAL A 318 -21.27 -10.69 -2.47
N LEU A 319 -21.01 -10.57 -1.17
CA LEU A 319 -19.77 -11.07 -0.60
C LEU A 319 -19.89 -12.56 -0.22
N PRO A 320 -18.82 -13.38 -0.34
CA PRO A 320 -17.43 -12.96 -0.56
C PRO A 320 -16.90 -13.00 -2.02
N ASN A 321 -17.67 -13.48 -3.00
CA ASN A 321 -17.13 -13.77 -4.36
C ASN A 321 -17.83 -12.99 -5.49
N GLY A 322 -18.92 -12.30 -5.20
CA GLY A 322 -19.66 -11.53 -6.18
C GLY A 322 -18.85 -10.32 -6.63
N ARG A 323 -18.95 -10.00 -7.92
CA ARG A 323 -18.22 -8.89 -8.53
C ARG A 323 -18.98 -7.60 -8.31
N PHE A 324 -18.27 -6.51 -8.05
CA PHE A 324 -18.88 -5.18 -8.02
C PHE A 324 -19.37 -4.82 -9.42
N ALA A 325 -20.67 -4.55 -9.55
CA ALA A 325 -21.31 -4.18 -10.80
C ALA A 325 -22.25 -2.99 -10.60
N ALA A 326 -22.48 -2.22 -11.66
CA ALA A 326 -23.46 -1.15 -11.63
C ALA A 326 -24.88 -1.72 -11.44
N PRO A 327 -25.77 -1.08 -10.65
CA PRO A 327 -27.09 -1.63 -10.31
C PRO A 327 -27.93 -2.13 -11.50
N PRO A 328 -28.00 -1.44 -12.67
CA PRO A 328 -28.77 -1.94 -13.81
C PRO A 328 -28.30 -3.30 -14.37
N GLY A 329 -27.05 -3.69 -14.12
CA GLY A 329 -26.46 -4.96 -14.52
C GLY A 329 -26.10 -5.89 -13.36
N ALA A 330 -26.37 -5.49 -12.12
CA ALA A 330 -26.08 -6.29 -10.94
C ALA A 330 -27.17 -7.35 -10.74
N THR A 331 -26.78 -8.61 -10.54
CA THR A 331 -27.71 -9.73 -10.34
C THR A 331 -27.51 -10.44 -9.00
N PRO A 332 -27.61 -9.72 -7.86
CA PRO A 332 -27.21 -10.24 -6.55
C PRO A 332 -28.04 -11.43 -6.05
N PHE A 333 -29.19 -11.71 -6.67
CA PHE A 333 -30.10 -12.78 -6.26
C PHE A 333 -30.40 -13.80 -7.37
N ALA A 334 -29.66 -13.78 -8.48
CA ALA A 334 -29.93 -14.67 -9.61
C ALA A 334 -29.77 -16.16 -9.26
N GLY A 335 -28.92 -16.50 -8.29
CA GLY A 335 -28.79 -17.86 -7.76
C GLY A 335 -29.90 -18.25 -6.77
N TRP A 336 -30.53 -17.29 -6.10
CA TRP A 336 -31.63 -17.52 -5.15
C TRP A 336 -32.99 -17.81 -5.80
N THR A 337 -33.20 -17.30 -7.02
CA THR A 337 -34.50 -17.23 -7.69
C THR A 337 -34.59 -18.28 -8.81
N GLY A 338 -34.60 -19.56 -8.45
CA GLY A 338 -34.78 -20.65 -9.42
C GLY A 338 -34.82 -22.04 -8.80
N SER A 339 -35.26 -23.03 -9.59
CA SER A 339 -35.28 -24.45 -9.19
C SER A 339 -33.89 -25.06 -8.97
N ALA A 340 -32.83 -24.33 -9.34
CA ALA A 340 -31.44 -24.70 -9.11
C ALA A 340 -31.00 -24.50 -7.65
N TRP A 341 -31.76 -23.74 -6.83
CA TRP A 341 -31.44 -23.59 -5.42
C TRP A 341 -31.69 -24.89 -4.65
N PRO A 342 -30.75 -25.36 -3.81
CA PRO A 342 -30.92 -26.60 -3.08
C PRO A 342 -32.11 -26.54 -2.10
N ALA A 343 -33.05 -27.47 -2.24
CA ALA A 343 -34.18 -27.61 -1.31
C ALA A 343 -33.74 -27.86 0.15
N GLY A 344 -32.55 -28.44 0.34
CA GLY A 344 -31.93 -28.65 1.66
C GLY A 344 -31.38 -27.38 2.32
N LEU A 345 -31.40 -26.23 1.64
CA LEU A 345 -30.92 -24.96 2.17
C LEU A 345 -32.08 -23.96 2.34
N ALA A 346 -32.94 -24.24 3.33
CA ALA A 346 -34.13 -23.47 3.66
C ALA A 346 -33.84 -22.15 4.40
N ARG A 347 -32.61 -21.97 4.92
CA ARG A 347 -32.13 -20.70 5.51
C ARG A 347 -30.78 -20.32 4.93
N ASP A 348 -30.60 -19.04 4.59
CA ASP A 348 -29.34 -18.52 4.05
C ASP A 348 -29.13 -17.05 4.44
N PHE A 349 -27.89 -16.60 4.37
CA PHE A 349 -27.48 -15.23 4.71
C PHE A 349 -26.41 -14.72 3.75
N VAL A 350 -26.55 -13.46 3.35
CA VAL A 350 -25.59 -12.79 2.47
C VAL A 350 -25.33 -11.36 2.91
N ARG A 351 -24.13 -10.88 2.61
CA ARG A 351 -23.83 -9.45 2.64
C ARG A 351 -23.84 -8.90 1.22
N VAL A 352 -24.46 -7.75 1.03
CA VAL A 352 -24.41 -6.99 -0.21
C VAL A 352 -23.67 -5.69 0.05
N ALA A 353 -22.44 -5.61 -0.47
CA ALA A 353 -21.64 -4.40 -0.36
C ALA A 353 -22.14 -3.35 -1.35
N VAL A 354 -22.27 -2.11 -0.88
CA VAL A 354 -22.61 -0.93 -1.67
C VAL A 354 -21.45 0.05 -1.58
N VAL A 355 -21.05 0.61 -2.72
CA VAL A 355 -20.02 1.64 -2.78
C VAL A 355 -20.33 2.64 -3.89
N ASP A 356 -20.10 3.92 -3.62
CA ASP A 356 -19.96 4.93 -4.67
C ASP A 356 -18.47 5.15 -4.93
N LEU A 357 -18.04 4.83 -6.15
CA LEU A 357 -16.62 4.87 -6.49
C LEU A 357 -16.05 6.30 -6.44
N GLU A 358 -16.88 7.31 -6.69
CA GLU A 358 -16.46 8.72 -6.68
C GLU A 358 -16.03 9.14 -5.26
N SER A 359 -16.95 9.08 -4.30
CA SER A 359 -16.65 9.40 -2.90
C SER A 359 -15.67 8.43 -2.25
N HIS A 360 -15.66 7.16 -2.65
CA HIS A 360 -14.73 6.16 -2.11
C HIS A 360 -13.27 6.47 -2.46
N LEU A 361 -12.98 6.88 -3.71
CA LEU A 361 -11.61 7.16 -4.17
C LEU A 361 -11.19 8.62 -3.98
N VAL A 362 -12.13 9.56 -3.97
CA VAL A 362 -11.81 10.99 -3.78
C VAL A 362 -11.89 11.41 -2.32
N GLY A 363 -12.69 10.71 -1.51
CA GLY A 363 -12.89 10.97 -0.10
C GLY A 363 -14.05 11.92 0.23
N VAL A 364 -14.64 12.58 -0.77
CA VAL A 364 -15.81 13.45 -0.63
C VAL A 364 -16.85 13.15 -1.71
N GLY A 365 -18.13 13.24 -1.38
CA GLY A 365 -19.24 13.10 -2.34
C GLY A 365 -19.66 14.45 -2.94
N ARG A 366 -20.63 14.46 -3.86
CA ARG A 366 -21.10 15.70 -4.52
C ARG A 366 -21.92 16.63 -3.63
N SER A 367 -22.10 16.32 -2.35
CA SER A 367 -22.51 17.31 -1.35
C SER A 367 -21.44 18.39 -1.15
N ASP A 368 -20.17 18.05 -1.42
CA ASP A 368 -19.08 19.01 -1.51
C ASP A 368 -19.19 19.82 -2.81
N ALA A 369 -19.12 21.16 -2.69
CA ALA A 369 -19.32 22.06 -3.82
C ALA A 369 -18.25 21.89 -4.93
N VAL A 370 -17.00 21.59 -4.56
CA VAL A 370 -15.89 21.39 -5.50
C VAL A 370 -16.10 20.08 -6.26
N GLN A 371 -16.49 19.01 -5.58
CA GLN A 371 -16.74 17.73 -6.24
C GLN A 371 -18.03 17.73 -7.09
N ASN A 372 -19.04 18.53 -6.70
CA ASN A 372 -20.25 18.70 -7.48
C ASN A 372 -20.00 19.43 -8.81
N ASP A 373 -19.11 20.42 -8.82
CA ASP A 373 -18.76 21.21 -9.99
C ASP A 373 -17.97 20.37 -11.03
N PRO A 374 -18.52 20.12 -12.24
CA PRO A 374 -17.83 19.37 -13.28
C PRO A 374 -16.46 19.95 -13.69
N ARG A 375 -16.24 21.25 -13.51
CA ARG A 375 -14.95 21.91 -13.82
C ARG A 375 -13.87 21.66 -12.77
N GLN A 376 -14.25 21.26 -11.56
CA GLN A 376 -13.33 21.01 -10.43
C GLN A 376 -13.32 19.58 -9.91
N ARG A 377 -14.28 18.78 -10.36
CA ARG A 377 -14.43 17.38 -9.96
C ARG A 377 -13.16 16.58 -10.22
N ILE A 378 -12.74 15.85 -9.20
CA ILE A 378 -11.72 14.81 -9.38
C ILE A 378 -12.42 13.63 -10.03
N ALA A 379 -12.02 13.32 -11.27
CA ALA A 379 -12.61 12.26 -12.05
C ALA A 379 -12.18 10.88 -11.53
N VAL A 380 -13.17 10.00 -11.35
CA VAL A 380 -12.96 8.58 -11.10
C VAL A 380 -13.31 7.81 -12.36
N LEU A 381 -12.32 7.15 -12.95
CA LEU A 381 -12.45 6.54 -14.27
C LEU A 381 -11.93 5.12 -14.28
N ARG A 382 -12.38 4.36 -15.28
CA ARG A 382 -11.98 2.97 -15.48
C ARG A 382 -10.55 2.88 -15.98
N ASN A 383 -9.77 2.06 -15.30
CA ASN A 383 -8.41 1.75 -15.65
C ASN A 383 -8.37 0.37 -16.30
N THR A 384 -7.93 0.31 -17.55
CA THR A 384 -7.86 -0.92 -18.34
C THR A 384 -6.46 -1.52 -18.39
N ALA A 385 -5.52 -0.97 -17.59
CA ALA A 385 -4.18 -1.52 -17.48
C ALA A 385 -4.24 -2.94 -16.90
N ALA A 386 -3.53 -3.88 -17.54
CA ALA A 386 -3.49 -5.28 -17.08
C ALA A 386 -2.85 -5.43 -15.69
N THR A 387 -1.86 -4.59 -15.39
CA THR A 387 -1.17 -4.54 -14.09
C THR A 387 -1.22 -3.12 -13.55
N PRO A 388 -2.33 -2.69 -12.93
CA PRO A 388 -2.52 -1.30 -12.53
C PRO A 388 -1.68 -0.89 -11.30
N ILE A 389 -1.19 -1.85 -10.51
CA ILE A 389 -0.39 -1.61 -9.31
C ILE A 389 1.04 -2.12 -9.54
N LEU A 390 2.03 -1.25 -9.35
CA LEU A 390 3.44 -1.52 -9.59
C LEU A 390 4.16 -1.53 -8.24
N THR A 391 4.68 -2.69 -7.83
CA THR A 391 5.21 -2.89 -6.46
C THR A 391 6.71 -2.65 -6.32
N THR A 392 7.41 -2.28 -7.40
CA THR A 392 8.87 -2.03 -7.39
C THR A 392 9.24 -0.83 -8.26
N ALA A 393 10.42 -0.24 -7.99
CA ALA A 393 10.94 0.87 -8.76
C ALA A 393 11.11 0.52 -10.26
N ASP A 394 11.67 -0.65 -10.57
CA ASP A 394 11.85 -1.10 -11.96
C ASP A 394 10.54 -1.37 -12.70
N ALA A 395 9.49 -1.82 -11.99
CA ALA A 395 8.15 -1.95 -12.59
C ALA A 395 7.56 -0.56 -12.93
N ALA A 396 7.76 0.43 -12.07
CA ALA A 396 7.37 1.81 -12.33
C ALA A 396 8.18 2.43 -13.49
N HIS A 397 9.51 2.24 -13.52
CA HIS A 397 10.37 2.68 -14.63
C HIS A 397 9.93 2.08 -15.97
N ALA A 398 9.60 0.78 -15.99
CA ALA A 398 9.14 0.10 -17.19
C ALA A 398 7.83 0.71 -17.72
N ALA A 399 6.87 1.00 -16.84
CA ALA A 399 5.60 1.62 -17.24
C ALA A 399 5.77 3.07 -17.74
N LEU A 400 6.64 3.85 -17.09
CA LEU A 400 6.95 5.23 -17.49
C LEU A 400 7.62 5.27 -18.87
N LEU A 401 8.67 4.47 -19.11
CA LEU A 401 9.35 4.44 -20.41
C LEU A 401 8.52 3.76 -21.50
N GLY A 402 7.72 2.75 -21.15
CA GLY A 402 6.79 2.11 -22.08
C GLY A 402 5.82 3.12 -22.72
N THR A 403 5.45 4.16 -21.97
CA THR A 403 4.57 5.25 -22.45
C THR A 403 5.23 6.11 -23.54
N LEU A 404 6.56 6.25 -23.55
CA LEU A 404 7.27 6.97 -24.62
C LEU A 404 7.40 6.15 -25.91
N SER A 405 7.44 4.82 -25.78
CA SER A 405 7.70 3.90 -26.90
C SER A 405 6.50 3.57 -27.78
N THR A 406 5.34 4.20 -27.58
CA THR A 406 4.09 3.91 -28.30
C THR A 406 4.04 4.49 -29.72
N GLY A 407 4.99 5.36 -30.08
CA GLY A 407 5.10 5.99 -31.40
C GLY A 407 4.23 7.25 -31.59
N SER A 408 3.50 7.68 -30.56
CA SER A 408 2.79 8.97 -30.51
C SER A 408 3.51 9.94 -29.57
N PRO A 409 3.42 11.28 -29.78
CA PRO A 409 4.01 12.25 -28.88
C PRO A 409 3.51 12.07 -27.44
N ALA A 410 4.44 11.76 -26.54
CA ALA A 410 4.19 11.56 -25.13
C ALA A 410 4.82 12.67 -24.27
N GLN A 411 4.41 12.74 -23.01
CA GLN A 411 4.99 13.63 -22.02
C GLN A 411 5.52 12.79 -20.87
N LEU A 412 6.76 13.07 -20.43
CA LEU A 412 7.36 12.47 -19.25
C LEU A 412 7.84 13.59 -18.33
N MET A 413 7.40 13.54 -17.08
CA MET A 413 7.89 14.39 -16.00
C MET A 413 8.60 13.53 -14.96
N ALA A 414 9.78 13.97 -14.52
CA ALA A 414 10.48 13.42 -13.36
C ALA A 414 11.22 14.56 -12.64
N PRO A 415 11.60 14.42 -11.35
CA PRO A 415 12.49 15.38 -10.70
C PRO A 415 13.77 15.57 -11.50
N VAL A 416 14.43 14.47 -11.81
CA VAL A 416 15.71 14.38 -12.51
C VAL A 416 15.69 13.20 -13.46
N LEU A 417 16.46 13.29 -14.54
CA LEU A 417 16.57 12.27 -15.58
C LEU A 417 18.02 12.05 -16.00
N ASP A 418 18.47 10.80 -16.00
CA ASP A 418 19.71 10.39 -16.67
C ASP A 418 19.41 9.89 -18.09
N THR A 419 20.34 10.11 -19.01
CA THR A 419 20.20 9.66 -20.40
C THR A 419 19.97 8.14 -20.48
N PHE A 420 20.61 7.39 -19.59
CA PHE A 420 20.56 5.93 -19.53
C PHE A 420 19.53 5.38 -18.55
N TRP A 421 18.70 6.22 -17.94
CA TRP A 421 17.68 5.76 -17.03
C TRP A 421 16.71 4.79 -17.70
N GLY A 422 16.33 3.74 -17.00
CA GLY A 422 15.22 2.88 -17.39
C GLY A 422 15.03 1.68 -16.49
N SER A 423 14.23 0.73 -16.95
CA SER A 423 14.03 -0.53 -16.23
C SER A 423 15.11 -1.53 -16.57
N LEU A 424 15.45 -2.35 -15.57
CA LEU A 424 16.34 -3.48 -15.71
C LEU A 424 15.64 -4.74 -15.16
N THR A 425 15.65 -5.81 -15.95
CA THR A 425 15.21 -7.12 -15.46
C THR A 425 16.40 -7.82 -14.82
N ALA A 426 16.31 -8.12 -13.53
CA ALA A 426 17.36 -8.86 -12.83
C ALA A 426 17.56 -10.24 -13.49
N PRO A 427 18.81 -10.63 -13.85
CA PRO A 427 19.09 -11.93 -14.44
C PRO A 427 18.93 -13.05 -13.42
N SER A 428 18.65 -14.27 -13.90
CA SER A 428 18.68 -15.47 -13.05
C SER A 428 20.10 -15.72 -12.51
N LEU A 429 20.22 -15.91 -11.21
CA LEU A 429 21.49 -16.27 -10.57
C LEU A 429 21.79 -17.76 -10.77
N GLY A 430 23.08 -18.14 -10.71
CA GLY A 430 23.49 -19.55 -10.75
C GLY A 430 23.30 -20.26 -9.40
N SER A 431 23.48 -21.59 -9.36
CA SER A 431 23.13 -22.46 -8.22
C SER A 431 24.28 -23.09 -7.45
N GLY A 432 25.48 -22.53 -7.53
CA GLY A 432 26.64 -23.02 -6.76
C GLY A 432 26.73 -22.41 -5.37
N THR A 433 27.40 -23.08 -4.43
CA THR A 433 27.63 -22.53 -3.09
C THR A 433 28.65 -21.40 -3.13
N PRO A 434 28.38 -20.21 -2.53
CA PRO A 434 29.38 -19.15 -2.38
C PRO A 434 30.65 -19.65 -1.68
N PRO A 435 31.84 -19.16 -2.06
CA PRO A 435 33.09 -19.64 -1.48
C PRO A 435 33.21 -19.26 0.01
N ALA A 436 33.96 -20.04 0.78
CA ALA A 436 34.18 -19.74 2.21
C ALA A 436 35.06 -18.50 2.41
N THR A 437 36.01 -18.26 1.51
CA THR A 437 36.92 -17.11 1.49
C THR A 437 36.79 -16.38 0.15
N LEU A 438 36.98 -15.06 0.15
CA LEU A 438 36.89 -14.26 -1.06
C LEU A 438 38.29 -14.04 -1.65
N ALA A 439 38.52 -14.52 -2.87
CA ALA A 439 39.75 -14.25 -3.61
C ALA A 439 39.57 -12.99 -4.47
N PHE A 440 40.29 -11.91 -4.16
CA PHE A 440 40.17 -10.64 -4.87
C PHE A 440 41.51 -9.92 -5.08
N SER A 441 41.50 -8.97 -6.01
CA SER A 441 42.59 -8.00 -6.24
C SER A 441 42.01 -6.62 -6.53
N VAL A 442 42.72 -5.56 -6.13
CA VAL A 442 42.26 -4.17 -6.25
C VAL A 442 43.18 -3.39 -7.17
N HIS A 443 42.61 -2.66 -8.12
CA HIS A 443 43.33 -1.96 -9.19
C HIS A 443 42.87 -0.52 -9.32
N ALA A 444 43.81 0.39 -9.58
CA ALA A 444 43.49 1.77 -9.95
C ALA A 444 42.83 1.83 -11.34
N LEU A 445 41.90 2.77 -11.51
CA LEU A 445 41.32 3.08 -12.82
C LEU A 445 42.06 4.27 -13.44
N GLN A 446 42.55 4.11 -14.66
CA GLN A 446 43.19 5.21 -15.39
C GLN A 446 42.21 6.35 -15.62
N GLY A 447 42.65 7.57 -15.31
CA GLY A 447 41.86 8.80 -15.49
C GLY A 447 40.82 9.04 -14.39
N GLU A 448 40.80 8.24 -13.32
CA GLU A 448 39.89 8.41 -12.20
C GLU A 448 40.64 8.90 -10.94
N GLY A 449 40.04 9.89 -10.25
CA GLY A 449 40.57 10.50 -9.05
C GLY A 449 41.53 11.66 -9.29
N THR A 450 41.61 12.55 -8.31
CA THR A 450 42.53 13.70 -8.30
C THR A 450 43.37 13.68 -7.03
N ALA A 451 44.66 14.05 -7.16
CA ALA A 451 45.55 14.25 -6.03
C ALA A 451 45.77 15.74 -5.80
N SER A 452 45.58 16.20 -4.56
CA SER A 452 46.00 17.52 -4.09
C SER A 452 46.85 17.33 -2.84
N GLY A 453 48.17 17.42 -3.00
CA GLY A 453 49.13 17.09 -1.95
C GLY A 453 49.00 15.62 -1.50
N ALA A 454 48.76 15.39 -0.21
CA ALA A 454 48.58 14.06 0.37
C ALA A 454 47.12 13.57 0.34
N THR A 455 46.20 14.33 -0.26
CA THR A 455 44.78 14.02 -0.33
C THR A 455 44.41 13.53 -1.72
N ALA A 456 43.75 12.38 -1.78
CA ALA A 456 43.10 11.83 -2.96
C ALA A 456 41.59 12.06 -2.85
N ALA A 457 40.99 12.58 -3.91
CA ALA A 457 39.55 12.84 -4.00
C ALA A 457 38.95 12.20 -5.25
N SER A 458 37.65 11.84 -5.18
CA SER A 458 36.87 11.30 -6.31
C SER A 458 37.50 10.08 -7.00
N GLN A 459 38.29 9.29 -6.27
CA GLN A 459 38.96 8.12 -6.84
C GLN A 459 38.00 6.93 -6.95
N ARG A 460 37.99 6.29 -8.12
CA ARG A 460 37.33 5.00 -8.34
C ARG A 460 38.36 3.90 -8.60
N ILE A 461 38.03 2.68 -8.20
CA ILE A 461 38.88 1.49 -8.35
C ILE A 461 38.08 0.33 -8.99
N ALA A 462 38.80 -0.62 -9.60
CA ALA A 462 38.26 -1.91 -9.99
C ALA A 462 38.64 -2.97 -8.95
N VAL A 463 37.66 -3.75 -8.51
CA VAL A 463 37.89 -4.97 -7.73
C VAL A 463 37.56 -6.16 -8.62
N ARG A 464 38.58 -7.00 -8.84
CA ARG A 464 38.46 -8.27 -9.53
C ARG A 464 38.30 -9.37 -8.50
N VAL A 465 37.22 -10.14 -8.61
CA VAL A 465 36.92 -11.30 -7.76
C VAL A 465 37.00 -12.57 -8.61
N THR A 466 37.55 -13.64 -8.04
CA THR A 466 37.76 -14.92 -8.75
C THR A 466 37.31 -16.11 -7.90
N GLY A 467 37.08 -17.26 -8.54
CA GLY A 467 36.66 -18.48 -7.86
C GLY A 467 35.19 -18.46 -7.42
N LEU A 468 34.36 -17.64 -8.04
CA LEU A 468 32.93 -17.60 -7.79
C LEU A 468 32.20 -18.69 -8.60
N PRO A 469 31.04 -19.18 -8.13
CA PRO A 469 30.14 -19.95 -8.98
C PRO A 469 29.75 -19.16 -10.23
N ALA A 470 29.59 -19.85 -11.37
CA ALA A 470 29.12 -19.21 -12.59
C ALA A 470 27.77 -18.52 -12.36
N ASN A 471 27.61 -17.31 -12.88
CA ASN A 471 26.43 -16.46 -12.70
C ASN A 471 26.12 -16.05 -11.25
N ALA A 472 27.04 -16.24 -10.29
CA ALA A 472 26.92 -15.64 -8.97
C ALA A 472 27.00 -14.11 -9.07
N TRP A 473 26.23 -13.41 -8.26
CA TRP A 473 26.29 -11.96 -8.18
C TRP A 473 27.10 -11.54 -6.96
N VAL A 474 27.99 -10.57 -7.12
CA VAL A 474 28.80 -10.02 -6.04
C VAL A 474 28.50 -8.54 -5.85
N ARG A 475 28.22 -8.16 -4.61
CA ARG A 475 28.06 -6.76 -4.18
C ARG A 475 29.15 -6.40 -3.19
N ILE A 476 29.79 -5.27 -3.39
CA ILE A 476 30.91 -4.82 -2.58
C ILE A 476 30.59 -3.42 -2.04
N TRP A 477 30.73 -3.23 -0.73
CA TRP A 477 30.55 -1.93 -0.07
C TRP A 477 31.87 -1.50 0.59
N PRO A 478 32.54 -0.45 0.09
CA PRO A 478 33.70 0.12 0.75
C PRO A 478 33.27 0.82 2.05
N LYS A 479 34.15 0.83 3.05
CA LYS A 479 33.87 1.47 4.34
C LYS A 479 34.33 2.92 4.36
N GLY A 480 33.40 3.81 4.69
CA GLY A 480 33.68 5.17 5.14
C GLY A 480 33.84 5.23 6.66
N LEU A 481 34.36 6.35 7.16
CA LEU A 481 34.45 6.66 8.58
C LEU A 481 33.63 7.91 8.86
N ASP A 482 32.66 7.82 9.75
CA ASP A 482 32.00 8.99 10.31
C ASP A 482 32.96 9.64 11.31
N THR A 483 33.41 10.86 11.01
CA THR A 483 34.39 11.59 11.82
C THR A 483 33.81 12.15 13.13
N GLU A 484 32.48 12.25 13.25
CA GLU A 484 31.82 12.71 14.47
C GLU A 484 31.66 11.57 15.48
N THR A 485 31.21 10.41 15.00
CA THR A 485 30.94 9.23 15.86
C THR A 485 32.09 8.23 15.94
N GLY A 486 33.06 8.31 15.01
CA GLY A 486 34.14 7.35 14.87
C GLY A 486 33.71 5.99 14.31
N GLN A 487 32.46 5.85 13.84
CA GLN A 487 31.93 4.58 13.35
C GLN A 487 32.16 4.38 11.86
N HIS A 488 32.46 3.13 11.47
CA HIS A 488 32.54 2.76 10.07
C HIS A 488 31.14 2.56 9.50
N PHE A 489 30.91 3.02 8.26
CA PHE A 489 29.67 2.80 7.54
C PHE A 489 29.93 2.31 6.11
N ARG A 490 28.97 1.61 5.53
CA ARG A 490 29.04 1.10 4.15
C ARG A 490 28.63 2.21 3.17
N LEU A 491 29.52 2.56 2.24
CA LEU A 491 29.21 3.37 1.07
C LEU A 491 28.43 2.53 0.03
N ASP A 492 27.84 3.17 -0.98
CA ASP A 492 27.01 2.49 -2.00
C ASP A 492 27.78 1.41 -2.75
N GLY A 493 29.05 1.67 -3.07
CA GLY A 493 29.96 0.66 -3.57
C GLY A 493 29.70 0.23 -5.02
N GLY A 494 29.87 -1.06 -5.31
CA GLY A 494 29.92 -1.62 -6.67
C GLY A 494 29.41 -3.05 -6.75
N ALA A 495 28.92 -3.48 -7.92
CA ALA A 495 28.44 -4.85 -8.14
C ALA A 495 29.00 -5.45 -9.43
N GLY A 496 28.92 -6.77 -9.54
CA GLY A 496 29.26 -7.52 -10.75
C GLY A 496 28.69 -8.93 -10.74
N ARG A 497 28.58 -9.54 -11.92
CA ARG A 497 28.18 -10.94 -12.09
C ARG A 497 29.37 -11.77 -12.55
N ALA A 498 29.50 -12.96 -11.98
CA ALA A 498 30.52 -13.91 -12.35
C ALA A 498 30.22 -14.53 -13.71
N ASP A 499 31.21 -14.56 -14.60
CA ASP A 499 31.09 -15.25 -15.88
C ASP A 499 31.20 -16.78 -15.72
N GLY A 500 31.20 -17.52 -16.84
CA GLY A 500 31.35 -18.98 -16.83
C GLY A 500 32.67 -19.51 -16.25
N THR A 501 33.68 -18.66 -16.10
CA THR A 501 34.98 -19.01 -15.48
C THR A 501 35.06 -18.64 -14.00
N GLY A 502 34.01 -18.01 -13.45
CA GLY A 502 33.95 -17.63 -12.05
C GLY A 502 34.68 -16.32 -11.72
N ARG A 503 34.95 -15.46 -12.71
CA ARG A 503 35.49 -14.11 -12.50
C ARG A 503 34.39 -13.06 -12.57
N ALA A 504 34.47 -12.06 -11.69
CA ALA A 504 33.59 -10.89 -11.68
C ALA A 504 34.40 -9.61 -11.46
N PHE A 505 33.89 -8.49 -11.96
CA PHE A 505 34.48 -7.17 -11.77
C PHE A 505 33.44 -6.23 -11.18
N ALA A 506 33.85 -5.41 -10.22
CA ALA A 506 33.02 -4.37 -9.64
C ALA A 506 33.83 -3.06 -9.58
N VAL A 507 33.16 -1.94 -9.86
CA VAL A 507 33.76 -0.60 -9.76
C VAL A 507 33.26 0.09 -8.50
N LEU A 508 34.17 0.65 -7.72
CA LEU A 508 33.88 1.20 -6.41
C LEU A 508 34.42 2.62 -6.30
N ALA A 509 33.63 3.53 -5.74
CA ALA A 509 34.13 4.81 -5.27
C ALA A 509 34.82 4.64 -3.91
N LEU A 510 36.00 5.22 -3.76
CA LEU A 510 36.69 5.29 -2.47
C LEU A 510 36.34 6.61 -1.76
N PRO A 511 36.31 6.62 -0.41
CA PRO A 511 36.17 7.86 0.33
C PRO A 511 37.35 8.81 0.03
N ASP A 512 37.04 10.10 -0.03
CA ASP A 512 38.06 11.14 -0.10
C ASP A 512 38.92 11.11 1.17
N GLY A 513 40.24 11.32 1.01
CA GLY A 513 41.16 11.26 2.15
C GLY A 513 42.60 11.00 1.75
N THR A 514 43.40 10.43 2.65
CA THR A 514 44.83 10.21 2.43
C THR A 514 45.11 9.34 1.21
N ALA A 515 46.01 9.81 0.32
CA ALA A 515 46.35 9.17 -0.96
C ALA A 515 47.13 7.85 -0.80
N ALA A 516 47.88 7.68 0.30
CA ALA A 516 48.66 6.48 0.61
C ALA A 516 48.10 5.73 1.85
N LEU A 517 46.77 5.71 2.01
CA LEU A 517 46.12 5.07 3.14
C LEU A 517 46.27 3.54 3.08
N GLN A 518 46.79 2.94 4.14
CA GLN A 518 46.90 1.48 4.29
C GLN A 518 45.73 0.92 5.10
N GLY A 519 45.41 -0.35 4.86
CA GLY A 519 44.42 -1.09 5.65
C GLY A 519 42.98 -0.60 5.47
N MET A 520 42.64 -0.06 4.29
CA MET A 520 41.24 0.15 3.90
C MET A 520 40.49 -1.17 3.91
N SER A 521 39.17 -1.13 4.01
CA SER A 521 38.34 -2.34 3.99
C SER A 521 37.06 -2.16 3.21
N PHE A 522 36.55 -3.29 2.71
CA PHE A 522 35.20 -3.41 2.20
C PHE A 522 34.53 -4.66 2.78
N ASP A 523 33.20 -4.69 2.73
CA ASP A 523 32.44 -5.92 2.90
C ASP A 523 31.89 -6.35 1.53
N ALA A 524 31.78 -7.65 1.30
CA ALA A 524 31.26 -8.21 0.06
C ALA A 524 30.19 -9.27 0.32
N LEU A 525 29.07 -9.22 -0.40
CA LEU A 525 28.03 -10.24 -0.40
C LEU A 525 28.07 -10.98 -1.74
N VAL A 526 28.21 -12.31 -1.69
CA VAL A 526 28.08 -13.19 -2.86
C VAL A 526 26.72 -13.87 -2.78
N VAL A 527 25.91 -13.72 -3.83
CA VAL A 527 24.54 -14.23 -3.90
C VAL A 527 24.39 -15.18 -5.08
N THR A 528 23.71 -16.29 -4.84
CA THR A 528 23.31 -17.32 -5.80
C THR A 528 21.81 -17.59 -5.63
N ASP A 529 21.20 -18.38 -6.50
CA ASP A 529 19.78 -18.75 -6.32
C ASP A 529 19.56 -19.71 -5.14
N ALA A 530 20.63 -20.38 -4.68
CA ALA A 530 20.60 -21.38 -3.63
C ALA A 530 21.08 -20.85 -2.26
N ASP A 531 22.01 -19.89 -2.23
CA ASP A 531 22.66 -19.44 -1.00
C ASP A 531 23.26 -18.01 -1.14
N ALA A 532 23.52 -17.36 0.00
CA ALA A 532 24.18 -16.06 0.07
C ALA A 532 25.23 -16.01 1.20
N LYS A 533 26.41 -15.47 0.91
CA LYS A 533 27.53 -15.37 1.87
C LYS A 533 28.08 -13.96 1.97
N LEU A 534 28.04 -13.42 3.19
CA LEU A 534 28.70 -12.15 3.54
C LEU A 534 30.16 -12.40 3.96
N HIS A 535 31.06 -11.67 3.33
CA HIS A 535 32.48 -11.57 3.64
C HIS A 535 32.75 -10.18 4.21
N VAL A 536 33.08 -10.10 5.49
CA VAL A 536 33.33 -8.81 6.17
C VAL A 536 34.82 -8.48 6.22
N GLU A 537 35.15 -7.20 6.32
CA GLU A 537 36.51 -6.72 6.63
C GLU A 537 37.59 -7.18 5.63
N GLN A 538 37.27 -7.19 4.34
CA GLN A 538 38.24 -7.51 3.30
C GLN A 538 39.21 -6.35 3.13
N ARG A 539 40.47 -6.55 3.55
CA ARG A 539 41.48 -5.49 3.66
C ARG A 539 42.27 -5.30 2.36
N PHE A 540 42.56 -4.04 2.04
CA PHE A 540 43.41 -3.66 0.91
C PHE A 540 44.07 -2.30 1.19
N ASP A 541 45.15 -2.00 0.47
CA ASP A 541 45.79 -0.69 0.51
C ASP A 541 45.28 0.18 -0.64
N ARG A 542 45.14 1.49 -0.40
CA ARG A 542 44.68 2.43 -1.43
C ARG A 542 45.62 2.39 -2.64
N PRO A 543 45.16 2.00 -3.84
CA PRO A 543 45.99 2.04 -5.03
C PRO A 543 46.39 3.48 -5.37
N ALA A 544 47.61 3.67 -5.88
CA ALA A 544 48.03 4.97 -6.40
C ALA A 544 47.13 5.41 -7.56
N ILE A 545 46.81 6.71 -7.61
CA ILE A 545 46.02 7.28 -8.71
C ILE A 545 46.74 7.06 -10.04
N ALA A 546 46.06 6.46 -11.01
CA ALA A 546 46.60 6.21 -12.34
C ALA A 546 46.17 7.34 -13.29
N SER A 547 47.14 8.07 -13.85
CA SER A 547 46.87 9.09 -14.85
C SER A 547 46.42 8.47 -16.19
N GLY A 548 45.66 9.23 -16.97
CA GLY A 548 45.15 8.79 -18.26
C GLY A 548 43.79 9.40 -18.58
N ALA A 549 43.19 8.94 -19.67
CA ALA A 549 41.82 9.26 -20.05
C ALA A 549 41.01 7.96 -20.19
N ARG A 550 39.68 8.08 -20.09
CA ARG A 550 38.77 6.98 -20.40
C ARG A 550 38.94 6.57 -21.87
N PRO A 551 39.21 5.29 -22.20
CA PRO A 551 39.34 4.87 -23.58
C PRO A 551 37.99 4.94 -24.30
N ALA A 552 38.03 5.45 -25.52
CA ALA A 552 36.88 5.52 -26.41
C ALA A 552 36.70 4.23 -27.21
N LEU A 553 35.45 3.86 -27.44
CA LEU A 553 35.04 2.80 -28.34
C LEU A 553 35.16 3.25 -29.80
N THR A 554 35.68 2.38 -30.66
CA THR A 554 35.72 2.61 -32.11
C THR A 554 34.33 2.43 -32.75
N PRO A 555 34.07 2.89 -33.98
CA PRO A 555 32.78 2.65 -34.63
C PRO A 555 32.43 1.15 -34.71
N PRO A 556 31.15 0.75 -34.53
CA PRO A 556 30.75 -0.64 -34.65
C PRO A 556 31.18 -1.29 -35.98
N PRO A 557 31.59 -2.57 -35.99
CA PRO A 557 31.57 -3.53 -34.86
C PRO A 557 32.81 -3.45 -33.95
N GLY A 558 33.68 -2.45 -34.11
CA GLY A 558 34.94 -2.34 -33.40
C GLY A 558 34.79 -2.13 -31.89
N GLY A 559 35.74 -2.66 -31.11
CA GLY A 559 35.85 -2.47 -29.66
C GLY A 559 36.78 -1.33 -29.27
N LEU A 560 37.55 -1.50 -28.20
CA LEU A 560 38.60 -0.56 -27.79
C LEU A 560 39.86 -0.78 -28.64
N ALA A 561 40.46 0.31 -29.13
CA ALA A 561 41.60 0.25 -30.06
C ALA A 561 42.92 -0.20 -29.41
N ASP A 562 43.00 -0.16 -28.08
CA ASP A 562 44.19 -0.49 -27.29
C ASP A 562 44.26 -1.97 -26.87
N GLY A 563 43.37 -2.82 -27.41
CA GLY A 563 43.33 -4.26 -27.15
C GLY A 563 42.66 -4.65 -25.83
N ARG A 564 42.14 -3.69 -25.05
CA ARG A 564 41.31 -3.99 -23.87
C ARG A 564 39.90 -4.44 -24.28
N THR A 565 39.26 -5.20 -23.41
CA THR A 565 37.86 -5.63 -23.60
C THR A 565 36.92 -4.67 -22.88
N ALA A 566 35.91 -4.13 -23.57
CA ALA A 566 34.81 -3.43 -22.91
C ALA A 566 33.89 -4.46 -22.23
N TRP A 567 33.87 -4.46 -20.90
CA TRP A 567 33.19 -5.43 -20.06
C TRP A 567 32.01 -4.79 -19.34
N MET A 568 30.85 -5.45 -19.35
CA MET A 568 29.68 -5.06 -18.56
C MET A 568 29.72 -5.80 -17.22
N CYS A 569 30.08 -5.10 -16.16
CA CYS A 569 30.32 -5.67 -14.84
C CYS A 569 29.12 -6.52 -14.35
N GLU A 570 27.91 -5.98 -14.43
CA GLU A 570 26.69 -6.56 -13.88
C GLU A 570 26.12 -7.70 -14.74
N GLN A 571 26.57 -7.84 -15.99
CA GLN A 571 26.23 -8.97 -16.85
C GLN A 571 27.25 -10.10 -16.78
N GLY A 572 28.50 -9.79 -16.40
CA GLY A 572 29.59 -10.75 -16.44
C GLY A 572 29.98 -11.13 -17.88
N ALA A 573 29.89 -10.17 -18.81
CA ALA A 573 30.13 -10.41 -20.22
C ALA A 573 30.79 -9.20 -20.92
N ALA A 574 31.46 -9.47 -22.04
CA ALA A 574 31.96 -8.43 -22.92
C ALA A 574 30.82 -7.76 -23.70
N LEU A 575 30.92 -6.45 -23.92
CA LEU A 575 29.99 -5.70 -24.77
C LEU A 575 30.17 -6.14 -26.23
N VAL A 576 29.16 -6.78 -26.77
CA VAL A 576 28.91 -6.93 -28.20
C VAL A 576 28.26 -5.63 -28.69
N ARG A 577 28.96 -4.94 -29.60
CA ARG A 577 28.49 -3.68 -30.17
C ARG A 577 27.20 -3.85 -30.96
N SER A 578 26.34 -2.84 -30.91
CA SER A 578 25.08 -2.78 -31.66
C SER A 578 24.10 -3.92 -31.37
N SER A 579 24.19 -4.57 -30.20
CA SER A 579 23.29 -5.66 -29.81
C SER A 579 22.17 -5.22 -28.87
N GLY A 580 22.10 -3.95 -28.49
CA GLY A 580 21.12 -3.41 -27.56
C GLY A 580 21.16 -4.03 -26.16
N GLN A 581 22.31 -4.54 -25.71
CA GLN A 581 22.39 -5.27 -24.44
C GLN A 581 22.80 -4.38 -23.26
N TRP A 582 23.37 -3.20 -23.49
CA TRP A 582 23.83 -2.34 -22.40
C TRP A 582 22.63 -1.66 -21.72
N GLY A 583 22.29 -2.12 -20.52
CA GLY A 583 21.13 -1.67 -19.76
C GLY A 583 21.39 -0.44 -18.88
N SER A 584 20.31 0.07 -18.27
CA SER A 584 20.35 1.18 -17.32
C SER A 584 21.36 0.92 -16.19
N GLY A 585 22.18 1.92 -15.89
CA GLY A 585 23.12 1.91 -14.75
C GLY A 585 24.31 0.96 -14.84
N GLN A 586 24.39 0.11 -15.87
CA GLN A 586 25.43 -0.90 -15.97
C GLN A 586 26.80 -0.28 -16.26
N THR A 587 27.83 -0.80 -15.58
CA THR A 587 29.19 -0.27 -15.63
C THR A 587 29.96 -0.86 -16.81
N LEU A 588 30.49 -0.01 -17.68
CA LEU A 588 31.43 -0.39 -18.74
C LEU A 588 32.88 -0.21 -18.30
N LEU A 589 33.57 -1.33 -18.07
CA LEU A 589 34.96 -1.40 -17.65
C LEU A 589 35.86 -1.86 -18.80
N ALA A 590 36.93 -1.14 -19.08
CA ALA A 590 38.00 -1.58 -19.98
C ALA A 590 38.93 -2.55 -19.23
N VAL A 591 38.78 -3.85 -19.50
CA VAL A 591 39.55 -4.93 -18.87
C VAL A 591 40.80 -5.25 -19.71
N PRO A 592 42.01 -5.22 -19.12
CA PRO A 592 43.25 -5.56 -19.82
C PRO A 592 43.39 -7.07 -20.07
N GLY A 593 44.17 -7.45 -21.09
CA GLY A 593 44.46 -8.86 -21.38
C GLY A 593 45.29 -9.54 -20.29
N ASP A 594 46.17 -8.80 -19.62
CA ASP A 594 46.79 -9.21 -18.34
C ASP A 594 45.99 -8.59 -17.19
N GLU A 595 45.07 -9.36 -16.62
CA GLU A 595 44.20 -8.92 -15.53
C GLU A 595 44.93 -8.70 -14.19
N ALA A 596 46.16 -9.21 -14.05
CA ALA A 596 46.92 -9.14 -12.81
C ALA A 596 47.78 -7.87 -12.70
N ALA A 597 48.36 -7.40 -13.81
CA ALA A 597 49.23 -6.22 -13.84
C ALA A 597 48.80 -5.15 -14.86
N GLY A 598 47.77 -5.40 -15.66
CA GLY A 598 47.30 -4.49 -16.69
C GLY A 598 46.53 -3.29 -16.17
N ALA A 599 46.35 -2.29 -17.03
CA ALA A 599 45.71 -1.04 -16.68
C ALA A 599 44.21 -1.03 -16.98
N TYR A 600 43.40 -1.03 -15.92
CA TYR A 600 41.95 -0.88 -15.99
C TYR A 600 41.56 0.60 -16.22
N ALA A 601 40.42 0.83 -16.87
CA ALA A 601 39.83 2.16 -17.03
C ALA A 601 38.31 2.06 -17.19
N LEU A 602 37.54 3.11 -16.87
CA LEU A 602 36.15 3.20 -17.31
C LEU A 602 36.09 3.54 -18.79
N VAL A 603 35.18 2.93 -19.53
CA VAL A 603 34.95 3.28 -20.94
C VAL A 603 34.32 4.67 -21.04
N ASP A 604 34.75 5.46 -22.02
CA ASP A 604 34.09 6.73 -22.34
C ASP A 604 32.71 6.45 -22.97
N THR A 605 31.66 6.64 -22.18
CA THR A 605 30.28 6.36 -22.61
C THR A 605 29.80 7.30 -23.72
N THR A 606 30.44 8.46 -23.94
CA THR A 606 30.10 9.37 -25.05
C THR A 606 30.44 8.78 -26.42
N SER A 607 31.36 7.80 -26.46
CA SER A 607 31.73 7.06 -27.67
C SER A 607 30.78 5.90 -28.04
N THR A 608 29.75 5.67 -27.23
CA THR A 608 28.73 4.62 -27.47
C THR A 608 27.68 5.09 -28.46
N VAL A 609 27.15 4.17 -29.26
CA VAL A 609 26.04 4.44 -30.19
C VAL A 609 24.72 4.00 -29.59
N ALA A 610 23.60 4.54 -30.10
CA ALA A 610 22.25 4.19 -29.63
C ALA A 610 21.98 2.67 -29.68
N ALA A 611 22.47 1.99 -30.73
CA ALA A 611 22.34 0.54 -30.90
C ALA A 611 23.12 -0.30 -29.86
N ASP A 612 24.06 0.28 -29.12
CA ASP A 612 24.72 -0.42 -28.01
C ASP A 612 23.78 -0.53 -26.79
N ALA A 613 22.93 0.48 -26.59
CA ALA A 613 22.03 0.64 -25.45
C ALA A 613 20.74 -0.18 -25.61
N ALA A 614 20.19 -0.65 -24.48
CA ALA A 614 18.89 -1.31 -24.47
C ALA A 614 17.76 -0.37 -24.90
N ALA A 615 16.73 -0.93 -25.55
CA ALA A 615 15.54 -0.18 -25.95
C ALA A 615 14.77 0.40 -24.74
N SER A 616 14.90 -0.23 -23.57
CA SER A 616 14.28 0.20 -22.32
C SER A 616 15.04 1.31 -21.58
N THR A 617 15.91 2.06 -22.26
CA THR A 617 16.60 3.24 -21.70
C THR A 617 16.00 4.52 -22.28
N LEU A 618 16.00 5.61 -21.52
CA LEU A 618 15.46 6.90 -21.97
C LEU A 618 16.06 7.34 -23.31
N ARG A 619 17.36 7.13 -23.50
CA ARG A 619 18.09 7.36 -24.76
C ARG A 619 17.38 6.78 -25.99
N ASN A 620 16.83 5.58 -25.87
CA ASN A 620 16.21 4.85 -26.98
C ASN A 620 14.68 4.85 -26.92
N ALA A 621 14.09 5.16 -25.77
CA ALA A 621 12.65 5.23 -25.59
C ALA A 621 12.07 6.59 -26.01
N ALA A 622 12.78 7.70 -25.76
CA ALA A 622 12.32 9.03 -26.14
C ALA A 622 12.39 9.23 -27.66
N GLY A 623 11.30 9.69 -28.26
CA GLY A 623 11.16 9.90 -29.69
C GLY A 623 10.88 11.34 -30.11
N THR A 624 10.72 11.53 -31.42
CA THR A 624 10.37 12.84 -32.00
C THR A 624 8.98 13.28 -31.54
N GLY A 625 8.89 14.50 -30.99
CA GLY A 625 7.63 15.06 -30.50
C GLY A 625 7.38 14.82 -29.01
N ASP A 626 8.15 13.94 -28.37
CA ASP A 626 8.07 13.76 -26.93
C ASP A 626 8.52 15.01 -26.18
N ARG A 627 7.95 15.21 -24.99
CA ARG A 627 8.33 16.30 -24.09
C ARG A 627 8.77 15.77 -22.74
N LEU A 628 10.02 16.06 -22.40
CA LEU A 628 10.63 15.71 -21.13
C LEU A 628 10.62 16.94 -20.22
N ILE A 629 10.13 16.76 -19.00
CA ILE A 629 9.94 17.84 -18.03
C ILE A 629 10.78 17.49 -16.79
N VAL A 630 11.76 18.33 -16.51
CA VAL A 630 12.69 18.16 -15.38
C VAL A 630 12.73 19.42 -14.53
N THR A 631 13.07 19.27 -13.25
CA THR A 631 13.17 20.40 -12.33
C THR A 631 14.47 20.31 -11.57
N ALA A 632 15.25 21.39 -11.55
CA ALA A 632 16.41 21.49 -10.69
C ALA A 632 16.05 21.04 -9.25
N PRO A 633 16.84 20.15 -8.62
CA PRO A 633 16.57 19.70 -7.25
C PRO A 633 16.51 20.86 -6.26
N ALA A 634 15.74 20.70 -5.18
CA ALA A 634 15.64 21.72 -4.13
C ALA A 634 16.94 21.90 -3.34
N PHE A 635 17.73 20.82 -3.20
CA PHE A 635 18.90 20.78 -2.35
C PHE A 635 20.18 20.56 -3.15
N LEU A 636 21.26 21.25 -2.76
CA LEU A 636 22.58 21.17 -3.39
C LEU A 636 23.17 19.76 -3.39
N SER A 637 22.88 18.98 -2.36
CA SER A 637 23.35 17.60 -2.23
C SER A 637 22.67 16.67 -3.24
N THR A 638 21.44 16.96 -3.67
CA THR A 638 20.71 16.10 -4.61
C THR A 638 21.25 16.28 -6.04
N PRO A 639 21.65 15.21 -6.74
CA PRO A 639 22.15 15.30 -8.12
C PRO A 639 21.09 15.86 -9.08
N GLU A 640 21.52 16.62 -10.10
CA GLU A 640 20.62 17.28 -11.09
C GLU A 640 20.13 16.36 -12.22
N GLY A 641 20.75 15.18 -12.37
CA GLY A 641 20.58 14.33 -13.55
C GLY A 641 21.38 14.84 -14.76
N GLU A 642 21.42 14.05 -15.83
CA GLU A 642 22.13 14.41 -17.07
C GLU A 642 21.28 15.22 -18.05
N VAL A 643 19.95 15.06 -18.04
CA VAL A 643 19.04 15.70 -18.99
C VAL A 643 18.53 17.02 -18.40
N VAL A 644 19.15 18.14 -18.79
CA VAL A 644 18.78 19.51 -18.36
C VAL A 644 18.39 20.43 -19.51
N ASP A 645 18.61 19.98 -20.75
CA ASP A 645 18.22 20.65 -21.98
C ASP A 645 18.11 19.62 -23.11
N ALA A 646 17.80 20.09 -24.33
CA ALA A 646 17.70 19.25 -25.51
C ALA A 646 19.07 18.99 -26.19
N THR A 647 20.18 19.04 -25.45
CA THR A 647 21.50 18.65 -25.96
C THR A 647 21.78 17.17 -25.68
N GLY A 648 22.82 16.62 -26.31
CA GLY A 648 23.25 15.24 -26.06
C GLY A 648 22.35 14.15 -26.69
N PRO A 649 22.42 12.91 -26.18
CA PRO A 649 21.83 11.75 -26.87
C PRO A 649 20.31 11.76 -26.93
N VAL A 650 19.63 12.34 -25.94
CA VAL A 650 18.16 12.43 -25.92
C VAL A 650 17.67 13.51 -26.89
N GLY A 651 18.33 14.67 -26.95
CA GLY A 651 17.99 15.69 -27.94
C GLY A 651 18.13 15.21 -29.40
N ALA A 652 19.06 14.30 -29.66
CA ALA A 652 19.27 13.70 -30.97
C ALA A 652 18.08 12.84 -31.47
N THR A 653 17.14 12.46 -30.59
CA THR A 653 15.93 11.70 -30.98
C THR A 653 14.80 12.61 -31.48
N GLY A 654 14.94 13.94 -31.32
CA GLY A 654 13.90 14.91 -31.62
C GLY A 654 12.93 15.18 -30.46
N ALA A 655 13.23 14.67 -29.25
CA ALA A 655 12.52 15.02 -28.03
C ALA A 655 12.83 16.46 -27.59
N THR A 656 11.88 17.11 -26.94
CA THR A 656 12.03 18.45 -26.36
C THR A 656 12.20 18.38 -24.85
N VAL A 657 12.92 19.33 -24.25
CA VAL A 657 13.16 19.37 -22.81
C VAL A 657 12.69 20.70 -22.23
N LEU A 658 11.80 20.63 -21.23
CA LEU A 658 11.39 21.76 -20.38
C LEU A 658 12.09 21.63 -19.04
N HIS A 659 13.11 22.44 -18.81
CA HIS A 659 13.83 22.49 -17.55
C HIS A 659 13.37 23.67 -16.67
N ARG A 660 12.89 23.35 -15.47
CA ARG A 660 12.55 24.33 -14.43
C ARG A 660 13.74 24.59 -13.51
N THR A 661 14.40 25.72 -13.70
CA THR A 661 15.56 26.12 -12.90
C THR A 661 15.18 26.64 -11.51
N ARG A 662 16.16 26.69 -10.61
CA ARG A 662 16.10 27.38 -9.31
C ARG A 662 17.23 28.39 -9.22
N ASN A 663 16.93 29.54 -8.62
CA ASN A 663 17.88 30.63 -8.37
C ASN A 663 17.77 31.06 -6.89
N GLY A 664 17.90 30.13 -5.95
CA GLY A 664 17.78 30.41 -4.52
C GLY A 664 16.50 31.19 -4.14
N LEU A 665 16.68 32.24 -3.33
CA LEU A 665 15.60 33.08 -2.78
C LEU A 665 15.18 34.26 -3.69
N ALA A 666 15.66 34.34 -4.94
CA ALA A 666 15.37 35.48 -5.81
C ALA A 666 13.93 35.45 -6.38
N ASP A 667 13.22 36.58 -6.24
CA ASP A 667 11.79 36.83 -6.54
C ASP A 667 11.40 36.85 -8.03
N GLY A 668 12.20 36.24 -8.90
CA GLY A 668 11.96 36.25 -10.34
C GLY A 668 11.01 35.15 -10.83
N ILE A 669 9.99 34.72 -10.07
CA ILE A 669 9.12 33.60 -10.50
C ILE A 669 8.26 34.08 -11.67
N THR A 670 8.77 33.92 -12.90
CA THR A 670 8.09 34.33 -14.13
C THR A 670 7.47 33.17 -14.91
N THR A 671 7.81 31.93 -14.55
CA THR A 671 7.44 30.73 -15.31
C THR A 671 6.39 29.88 -14.60
N PHE A 672 5.67 29.12 -15.41
CA PHE A 672 4.57 28.25 -14.99
C PHE A 672 5.09 27.02 -14.23
N GLY A 673 4.45 26.69 -13.11
CA GLY A 673 4.84 25.54 -12.29
C GLY A 673 6.23 25.67 -11.67
N ARG A 674 6.83 26.86 -11.57
CA ARG A 674 8.18 27.01 -10.98
C ARG A 674 8.12 26.79 -9.47
N PRO A 675 8.91 25.85 -8.91
CA PRO A 675 8.86 25.56 -7.48
C PRO A 675 9.46 26.71 -6.64
N VAL A 676 8.96 26.87 -5.41
CA VAL A 676 9.60 27.73 -4.40
C VAL A 676 10.92 27.11 -3.92
N ALA A 677 11.87 27.91 -3.43
CA ALA A 677 13.27 27.54 -3.22
C ALA A 677 13.49 26.15 -2.60
N MET A 678 12.86 25.89 -1.45
CA MET A 678 13.02 24.62 -0.74
C MET A 678 12.09 23.50 -1.19
N MET A 679 11.06 23.74 -2.00
CA MET A 679 10.01 22.76 -2.35
C MET A 679 10.54 21.64 -3.23
N GLU A 680 10.33 20.40 -2.85
CA GLU A 680 10.69 19.24 -3.68
C GLU A 680 9.60 19.00 -4.74
N ARG A 681 10.02 18.69 -5.97
CA ARG A 681 9.14 18.24 -7.05
C ARG A 681 9.29 16.74 -7.21
N ARG A 682 8.43 15.96 -6.57
CA ARG A 682 8.55 14.49 -6.51
C ARG A 682 7.68 13.77 -7.53
N GLU A 683 7.13 14.51 -8.47
CA GLU A 683 6.27 13.96 -9.52
C GLU A 683 7.13 13.15 -10.50
N ALA A 684 6.88 11.85 -10.62
CA ALA A 684 7.39 11.01 -11.69
C ALA A 684 6.18 10.43 -12.42
N ALA A 685 5.92 10.90 -13.64
CA ALA A 685 4.74 10.50 -14.39
C ALA A 685 4.97 10.59 -15.90
N ALA A 686 4.34 9.69 -16.65
CA ALA A 686 4.35 9.72 -18.11
C ALA A 686 2.92 9.56 -18.65
N VAL A 687 2.62 10.21 -19.76
CA VAL A 687 1.33 10.06 -20.45
C VAL A 687 1.52 10.12 -21.96
N ASP A 688 0.85 9.20 -22.66
CA ASP A 688 0.60 9.24 -24.09
C ASP A 688 -0.90 9.56 -24.25
N PRO A 689 -1.25 10.84 -24.48
CA PRO A 689 -2.65 11.24 -24.59
C PRO A 689 -3.37 10.62 -25.80
N ALA A 690 -2.64 10.28 -26.87
CA ALA A 690 -3.23 9.71 -28.08
C ALA A 690 -3.49 8.21 -27.93
N GLY A 691 -2.53 7.47 -27.34
CA GLY A 691 -2.68 6.06 -27.01
C GLY A 691 -3.59 5.80 -25.81
N GLY A 692 -3.87 6.81 -24.99
CA GLY A 692 -4.68 6.67 -23.79
C GLY A 692 -3.99 5.83 -22.71
N THR A 693 -2.67 5.94 -22.60
CA THR A 693 -1.84 5.21 -21.63
C THR A 693 -1.02 6.17 -20.79
N GLY A 694 -0.67 5.78 -19.57
CA GLY A 694 0.23 6.54 -18.73
C GLY A 694 0.67 5.77 -17.50
N ALA A 695 1.53 6.38 -16.70
CA ALA A 695 1.99 5.83 -15.44
C ALA A 695 2.34 6.93 -14.45
N VAL A 696 2.21 6.63 -13.16
CA VAL A 696 2.67 7.46 -12.04
C VAL A 696 3.60 6.60 -11.20
N GLY A 697 4.78 7.11 -10.87
CA GLY A 697 5.75 6.49 -9.98
C GLY A 697 6.27 7.50 -8.95
N ALA A 698 7.28 7.09 -8.18
CA ALA A 698 7.90 7.96 -7.17
C ALA A 698 9.43 7.95 -7.16
N ALA A 699 10.08 6.97 -7.81
CA ALA A 699 11.53 6.94 -7.89
C ALA A 699 12.07 8.08 -8.77
N PRO A 700 13.20 8.71 -8.40
CA PRO A 700 13.93 9.60 -9.30
C PRO A 700 14.39 8.85 -10.56
N GLY A 701 14.39 9.52 -11.72
CA GLY A 701 14.78 8.93 -12.99
C GLY A 701 16.29 8.83 -13.18
N LEU A 702 16.99 8.23 -12.21
CA LEU A 702 18.44 8.05 -12.24
C LEU A 702 18.79 6.64 -12.71
N ALA A 703 19.81 6.53 -13.56
CA ALA A 703 20.19 5.26 -14.17
C ALA A 703 20.72 4.24 -13.16
N SER A 704 21.24 4.69 -12.02
CA SER A 704 21.79 3.81 -10.99
C SER A 704 20.73 3.22 -10.05
N LEU A 705 19.51 3.76 -10.02
CA LEU A 705 18.48 3.35 -9.08
C LEU A 705 17.67 2.18 -9.63
N HIS A 706 17.89 1.00 -9.05
CA HIS A 706 17.19 -0.23 -9.39
C HIS A 706 16.74 -0.96 -8.12
N GLU A 707 15.61 -1.64 -8.22
CA GLU A 707 15.03 -2.46 -7.17
C GLU A 707 14.83 -3.90 -7.66
N ALA A 708 15.65 -4.80 -7.13
CA ALA A 708 15.50 -6.24 -7.28
C ALA A 708 15.21 -6.91 -5.93
N LEU A 709 14.42 -7.98 -5.95
CA LEU A 709 13.99 -8.68 -4.75
C LEU A 709 14.79 -9.98 -4.53
N PRO A 710 14.98 -10.43 -3.28
CA PRO A 710 14.60 -9.75 -2.05
C PRO A 710 15.58 -8.60 -1.71
N GLY A 711 15.05 -7.49 -1.20
CA GLY A 711 15.84 -6.30 -0.88
C GLY A 711 16.99 -6.59 0.09
N GLN A 712 16.79 -7.49 1.05
CA GLN A 712 17.77 -7.89 2.09
C GLN A 712 19.10 -8.43 1.52
N LEU A 713 19.15 -8.73 0.23
CA LEU A 713 20.35 -9.21 -0.48
C LEU A 713 21.06 -8.14 -1.31
N GLY A 714 20.77 -6.84 -1.13
CA GLY A 714 21.51 -5.78 -1.84
C GLY A 714 20.96 -5.45 -3.23
N HIS A 715 19.72 -5.83 -3.54
CA HIS A 715 19.16 -5.85 -4.90
C HIS A 715 20.03 -6.69 -5.86
N PRO A 716 19.98 -8.03 -5.75
CA PRO A 716 20.85 -8.89 -6.52
C PRO A 716 20.54 -8.82 -8.02
N GLY A 717 21.58 -8.87 -8.85
CA GLY A 717 21.46 -8.89 -10.30
C GLY A 717 21.34 -7.51 -10.96
N VAL A 718 21.27 -6.42 -10.20
CA VAL A 718 21.20 -5.05 -10.73
C VAL A 718 22.44 -4.23 -10.34
N PRO A 719 22.70 -3.07 -11.00
CA PRO A 719 23.78 -2.16 -10.62
C PRO A 719 23.74 -1.73 -9.17
N ALA A 720 24.94 -1.44 -8.64
CA ALA A 720 25.08 -0.99 -7.27
C ALA A 720 24.78 0.50 -7.12
N ALA A 721 23.89 0.82 -6.19
CA ALA A 721 23.60 2.17 -5.75
C ALA A 721 23.05 2.17 -4.32
N ALA A 722 22.63 3.33 -3.83
CA ALA A 722 21.71 3.40 -2.70
C ALA A 722 20.46 2.56 -2.99
N GLU A 723 20.12 1.67 -2.07
CA GLU A 723 19.00 0.75 -2.26
C GLU A 723 17.67 1.48 -2.02
N VAL A 724 16.96 1.78 -3.10
CA VAL A 724 15.74 2.59 -3.08
C VAL A 724 14.55 1.74 -3.51
N HIS A 725 13.55 1.69 -2.64
CA HIS A 725 12.24 1.19 -2.95
C HIS A 725 11.34 2.30 -3.52
N ALA A 726 10.59 1.97 -4.55
CA ALA A 726 9.47 2.78 -4.99
C ALA A 726 8.34 1.91 -5.53
N THR A 727 7.14 2.48 -5.55
CA THR A 727 5.93 1.90 -6.11
C THR A 727 5.27 2.90 -7.05
N GLY A 728 4.26 2.45 -7.78
CA GLY A 728 3.51 3.29 -8.69
C GLY A 728 2.24 2.63 -9.21
N ALA A 729 1.61 3.28 -10.18
CA ALA A 729 0.43 2.79 -10.86
C ALA A 729 0.51 3.00 -12.37
N ALA A 730 0.06 2.00 -13.12
CA ALA A 730 -0.14 2.10 -14.57
C ALA A 730 -1.58 2.50 -14.86
N LEU A 731 -1.77 3.33 -15.88
CA LEU A 731 -3.05 3.86 -16.33
C LEU A 731 -3.27 3.50 -17.80
N ALA A 732 -4.46 2.99 -18.14
CA ALA A 732 -4.84 2.81 -19.54
C ALA A 732 -6.34 3.05 -19.76
N GLY A 733 -6.69 3.46 -20.98
CA GLY A 733 -8.06 3.80 -21.36
C GLY A 733 -8.52 5.10 -20.67
N PRO A 734 -9.78 5.19 -20.22
CA PRO A 734 -10.32 6.41 -19.60
C PRO A 734 -9.48 6.95 -18.42
N ALA A 735 -8.87 6.08 -17.62
CA ALA A 735 -8.06 6.48 -16.46
C ALA A 735 -6.79 7.29 -16.78
N ALA A 736 -6.31 7.30 -18.04
CA ALA A 736 -5.17 8.13 -18.42
C ALA A 736 -5.54 9.62 -18.60
N VAL A 737 -6.82 9.93 -18.82
CA VAL A 737 -7.31 11.29 -19.10
C VAL A 737 -7.00 12.30 -17.99
N PRO A 738 -7.25 12.01 -16.70
CA PRO A 738 -6.96 12.97 -15.63
C PRO A 738 -5.47 13.30 -15.55
N LEU A 739 -4.61 12.30 -15.80
CA LEU A 739 -3.17 12.52 -15.89
C LEU A 739 -2.80 13.40 -17.10
N ALA A 740 -3.41 13.17 -18.27
CA ALA A 740 -3.19 13.99 -19.46
C ALA A 740 -3.57 15.47 -19.21
N THR A 741 -4.69 15.73 -18.52
CA THR A 741 -5.10 17.09 -18.14
C THR A 741 -4.07 17.75 -17.23
N LEU A 742 -3.57 17.03 -16.21
CA LEU A 742 -2.52 17.52 -15.31
C LEU A 742 -1.20 17.78 -16.05
N MET A 743 -0.82 16.90 -16.98
CA MET A 743 0.45 17.03 -17.70
C MET A 743 0.47 18.22 -18.69
N ARG A 744 -0.67 18.67 -19.23
CA ARG A 744 -0.74 19.94 -19.99
C ARG A 744 -0.32 21.14 -19.17
N GLU A 745 -0.75 21.19 -17.91
CA GLU A 745 -0.30 22.19 -16.95
C GLU A 745 1.23 22.09 -16.74
N ARG A 746 1.73 20.88 -16.51
CA ARG A 746 3.18 20.64 -16.30
C ARG A 746 4.02 20.84 -17.54
N ALA A 747 3.44 20.79 -18.73
CA ALA A 747 4.11 21.05 -19.99
C ALA A 747 4.07 22.53 -20.39
N ALA A 748 3.41 23.42 -19.64
CA ALA A 748 3.45 24.85 -19.93
C ALA A 748 4.75 25.51 -19.40
N ALA A 749 5.31 26.44 -20.16
CA ALA A 749 6.42 27.30 -19.73
C ALA A 749 5.93 28.64 -19.16
N ASP A 750 4.85 29.17 -19.73
CA ASP A 750 4.18 30.43 -19.41
C ASP A 750 2.67 30.33 -19.73
N LEU A 751 1.91 31.39 -19.46
CA LEU A 751 0.47 31.47 -19.75
C LEU A 751 0.15 31.22 -21.23
N ALA A 752 0.93 31.76 -22.17
CA ALA A 752 0.69 31.58 -23.60
C ALA A 752 0.86 30.10 -24.02
N GLY A 753 1.92 29.45 -23.54
CA GLY A 753 2.15 28.03 -23.75
C GLY A 753 1.11 27.13 -23.10
N PHE A 754 0.55 27.54 -21.95
CA PHE A 754 -0.59 26.86 -21.33
C PHE A 754 -1.86 26.99 -22.17
N VAL A 755 -2.23 28.20 -22.58
CA VAL A 755 -3.39 28.46 -23.46
C VAL A 755 -3.28 27.65 -24.74
N GLY A 756 -2.10 27.64 -25.36
CA GLY A 756 -1.83 26.86 -26.57
C GLY A 756 -2.12 25.36 -26.43
N GLN A 757 -1.94 24.78 -25.23
CA GLN A 757 -2.17 23.37 -24.93
C GLN A 757 -3.56 23.07 -24.37
N ALA A 758 -4.14 24.00 -23.62
CA ALA A 758 -5.39 23.83 -22.87
C ALA A 758 -6.63 24.22 -23.68
N GLN A 759 -6.47 24.97 -24.77
CA GLN A 759 -7.56 25.45 -25.63
C GLN A 759 -8.33 24.37 -26.40
N ARG A 760 -8.00 23.09 -26.21
CA ARG A 760 -8.65 21.94 -26.84
C ARG A 760 -9.09 20.94 -25.75
N PRO A 761 -10.24 20.29 -25.86
CA PRO A 761 -10.63 19.24 -24.92
C PRO A 761 -9.63 18.05 -24.95
N VAL A 762 -9.49 17.33 -23.84
CA VAL A 762 -8.80 16.04 -23.84
C VAL A 762 -9.75 15.00 -24.41
N THR A 763 -9.31 14.23 -25.40
CA THR A 763 -10.11 13.12 -25.92
C THR A 763 -10.20 12.01 -24.87
N VAL A 764 -11.40 11.56 -24.56
CA VAL A 764 -11.63 10.45 -23.62
C VAL A 764 -11.75 9.15 -24.42
N PRO A 765 -10.86 8.16 -24.21
CA PRO A 765 -11.01 6.84 -24.82
C PRO A 765 -12.37 6.23 -24.45
N SER A 766 -12.98 5.47 -25.37
CA SER A 766 -14.24 4.77 -25.07
C SER A 766 -14.04 3.77 -23.93
N ASP A 767 -14.98 3.73 -22.99
CA ASP A 767 -15.03 2.70 -21.96
C ASP A 767 -15.34 1.32 -22.60
N PRO A 768 -14.43 0.34 -22.53
CA PRO A 768 -14.67 -0.98 -23.12
C PRO A 768 -15.69 -1.85 -22.35
N GLY A 769 -16.15 -1.44 -21.17
CA GLY A 769 -17.02 -2.28 -20.35
C GLY A 769 -16.25 -3.35 -19.54
N GLY A 770 -16.99 -4.27 -18.91
CA GLY A 770 -16.41 -5.43 -18.19
C GLY A 770 -16.20 -5.23 -16.69
N THR A 771 -15.37 -6.08 -16.08
CA THR A 771 -14.91 -5.93 -14.68
C THR A 771 -13.51 -5.35 -14.71
N THR A 772 -13.23 -4.30 -13.93
CA THR A 772 -11.91 -3.68 -13.95
C THR A 772 -11.55 -2.96 -12.65
N THR A 773 -10.36 -2.34 -12.62
CA THR A 773 -9.97 -1.39 -11.58
C THR A 773 -10.42 0.03 -11.94
N PHE A 774 -10.93 0.78 -10.96
CA PHE A 774 -11.21 2.20 -11.05
C PHE A 774 -10.11 3.01 -10.40
N THR A 775 -9.89 4.21 -10.91
CA THR A 775 -8.75 5.02 -10.52
C THR A 775 -9.10 6.50 -10.44
N ALA A 776 -8.56 7.16 -9.42
CA ALA A 776 -8.47 8.61 -9.31
C ALA A 776 -7.00 9.03 -9.31
N VAL A 777 -6.62 10.01 -10.13
CA VAL A 777 -5.30 10.65 -10.07
C VAL A 777 -5.40 11.85 -9.14
N LEU A 778 -4.56 11.90 -8.13
CA LEU A 778 -4.63 12.84 -7.01
C LEU A 778 -3.35 13.67 -6.95
N GLU A 779 -3.51 14.99 -6.88
CA GLU A 779 -2.41 15.96 -6.83
C GLU A 779 -2.24 16.55 -5.42
N THR A 780 -0.98 16.74 -5.04
CA THR A 780 -0.58 17.62 -3.95
C THR A 780 0.35 18.71 -4.47
N LEU A 781 0.10 19.97 -4.11
CA LEU A 781 0.85 21.13 -4.57
C LEU A 781 0.65 22.31 -3.59
N THR A 782 1.73 23.03 -3.25
CA THR A 782 1.61 24.29 -2.50
C THR A 782 0.93 25.40 -3.30
N HIS A 783 0.29 26.33 -2.61
CA HIS A 783 -0.27 27.52 -3.24
C HIS A 783 0.83 28.38 -3.91
N GLY A 784 0.44 29.18 -4.90
CA GLY A 784 1.32 30.12 -5.62
C GLY A 784 2.23 29.51 -6.69
N VAL A 785 2.28 28.18 -6.83
CA VAL A 785 3.23 27.50 -7.73
C VAL A 785 2.65 27.14 -9.10
N ALA A 786 1.36 26.82 -9.20
CA ALA A 786 0.74 26.35 -10.45
C ALA A 786 0.89 27.38 -11.58
N GLY A 787 0.30 28.57 -11.43
CA GLY A 787 0.34 29.63 -12.44
C GLY A 787 1.69 30.37 -12.54
N ASP A 788 1.83 31.15 -13.60
CA ASP A 788 2.97 32.05 -13.78
C ASP A 788 2.78 33.41 -13.06
N ALA A 789 3.64 34.40 -13.35
CA ALA A 789 3.56 35.70 -12.70
C ALA A 789 2.23 36.44 -12.99
N GLN A 790 1.65 36.25 -14.17
CA GLN A 790 0.41 36.93 -14.57
C GLN A 790 -0.78 36.37 -13.79
N LEU A 791 -0.88 35.04 -13.68
CA LEU A 791 -1.95 34.41 -12.90
C LEU A 791 -1.80 34.67 -11.39
N ARG A 792 -0.57 34.74 -10.87
CA ARG A 792 -0.33 35.17 -9.49
C ARG A 792 -0.79 36.61 -9.25
N ALA A 793 -0.50 37.52 -10.18
CA ALA A 793 -0.97 38.90 -10.09
C ALA A 793 -2.51 38.99 -10.12
N PHE A 794 -3.15 38.16 -10.95
CA PHE A 794 -4.62 38.06 -10.99
C PHE A 794 -5.20 37.59 -9.66
N VAL A 795 -4.67 36.52 -9.07
CA VAL A 795 -5.10 35.98 -7.77
C VAL A 795 -4.89 37.01 -6.66
N ALA A 796 -3.77 37.72 -6.66
CA ALA A 796 -3.48 38.78 -5.69
C ALA A 796 -4.46 39.96 -5.80
N ALA A 797 -4.88 40.32 -7.01
CA ALA A 797 -5.87 41.37 -7.26
C ALA A 797 -7.32 40.93 -6.97
N THR A 798 -7.58 39.61 -6.97
CA THR A 798 -8.95 39.05 -7.01
C THR A 798 -9.14 37.95 -5.97
N SER A 799 -9.11 38.31 -4.69
CA SER A 799 -9.22 37.35 -3.58
C SER A 799 -10.52 36.54 -3.53
N GLY A 800 -11.59 36.99 -4.21
CA GLY A 800 -12.90 36.35 -4.27
C GLY A 800 -13.22 35.54 -5.54
N PHE A 801 -12.21 35.12 -6.32
CA PHE A 801 -12.43 34.37 -7.56
C PHE A 801 -13.33 33.14 -7.35
N THR A 802 -14.35 32.99 -8.20
CA THR A 802 -15.26 31.83 -8.23
C THR A 802 -15.24 31.24 -9.64
N PRO A 803 -15.00 29.93 -9.78
CA PRO A 803 -14.96 29.24 -11.08
C PRO A 803 -16.35 29.14 -11.71
N GLY A 804 -16.41 28.76 -12.98
CA GLY A 804 -17.69 28.50 -13.68
C GLY A 804 -18.18 29.64 -14.58
N ALA A 805 -17.44 30.74 -14.69
CA ALA A 805 -17.76 31.82 -15.63
C ALA A 805 -17.63 31.34 -17.09
N ALA A 806 -18.44 31.92 -17.99
CA ALA A 806 -18.25 31.74 -19.43
C ALA A 806 -16.90 32.35 -19.87
N TRP A 807 -16.31 31.80 -20.94
CA TRP A 807 -14.99 32.20 -21.44
C TRP A 807 -14.82 33.72 -21.55
N THR A 808 -15.74 34.41 -22.24
CA THR A 808 -15.66 35.87 -22.43
C THR A 808 -15.63 36.65 -21.10
N SER A 809 -16.40 36.22 -20.11
CA SER A 809 -16.41 36.86 -18.79
C SER A 809 -15.09 36.63 -18.05
N LEU A 810 -14.59 35.39 -18.06
CA LEU A 810 -13.32 35.03 -17.45
C LEU A 810 -12.14 35.80 -18.08
N LYS A 811 -12.07 35.80 -19.42
CA LYS A 811 -11.11 36.58 -20.21
C LYS A 811 -11.10 38.04 -19.78
N ASN A 812 -12.26 38.70 -19.84
CA ASN A 812 -12.38 40.11 -19.49
C ASN A 812 -11.97 40.41 -18.05
N SER A 813 -12.30 39.52 -17.10
CA SER A 813 -11.88 39.67 -15.71
C SER A 813 -10.36 39.61 -15.55
N ILE A 814 -9.69 38.67 -16.21
CA ILE A 814 -8.23 38.52 -16.15
C ILE A 814 -7.55 39.71 -16.83
N GLU A 815 -7.93 40.06 -18.06
CA GLU A 815 -7.32 41.16 -18.82
C GLU A 815 -7.52 42.53 -18.14
N SER A 816 -8.66 42.72 -17.46
CA SER A 816 -8.90 43.96 -16.69
C SER A 816 -8.06 44.05 -15.42
N ALA A 817 -7.86 42.92 -14.73
CA ALA A 817 -7.08 42.87 -13.50
C ALA A 817 -5.56 42.86 -13.77
N VAL A 818 -5.15 42.33 -14.92
CA VAL A 818 -3.76 42.20 -15.34
C VAL A 818 -3.59 42.75 -16.77
N PRO A 819 -3.42 44.07 -16.94
CA PRO A 819 -3.42 44.72 -18.26
C PRO A 819 -2.29 44.30 -19.22
N THR A 820 -1.33 43.52 -18.75
CA THR A 820 -0.26 42.91 -19.57
C THR A 820 -0.66 41.61 -20.24
N VAL A 821 -1.83 41.06 -19.93
CA VAL A 821 -2.38 39.84 -20.56
C VAL A 821 -3.27 40.23 -21.73
N ASP A 822 -3.08 39.54 -22.86
CA ASP A 822 -3.97 39.56 -24.03
C ASP A 822 -4.09 38.13 -24.54
N PHE A 823 -5.28 37.53 -24.41
CA PHE A 823 -5.50 36.13 -24.83
C PHE A 823 -5.73 35.98 -26.34
N ASP A 824 -6.18 37.02 -27.03
CA ASP A 824 -6.54 36.95 -28.45
C ASP A 824 -5.36 36.48 -29.35
N PRO A 825 -4.10 36.93 -29.16
CA PRO A 825 -2.97 36.42 -29.92
C PRO A 825 -2.47 35.04 -29.46
N MET A 826 -2.90 34.56 -28.30
CA MET A 826 -2.48 33.24 -27.76
C MET A 826 -3.36 32.10 -28.29
N ILE A 827 -4.56 32.42 -28.78
CA ILE A 827 -5.57 31.46 -29.19
C ILE A 827 -5.40 31.09 -30.67
N ASP A 828 -5.48 29.79 -30.95
CA ASP A 828 -5.64 29.26 -32.30
C ASP A 828 -7.14 29.16 -32.63
N THR A 829 -7.66 30.19 -33.30
CA THR A 829 -9.08 30.30 -33.68
C THR A 829 -9.62 29.12 -34.51
N ALA A 830 -8.76 28.32 -35.14
CA ALA A 830 -9.21 27.15 -35.89
C ALA A 830 -9.57 25.94 -35.00
N THR A 831 -9.08 25.91 -33.77
CA THR A 831 -9.20 24.75 -32.86
C THR A 831 -9.63 25.11 -31.44
N PHE A 832 -10.00 26.37 -31.22
CA PHE A 832 -10.38 26.91 -29.93
C PHE A 832 -11.71 26.33 -29.41
N ASP A 833 -11.71 25.92 -28.15
CA ASP A 833 -12.90 25.52 -27.40
C ASP A 833 -13.01 26.36 -26.12
N ASP A 834 -14.05 27.21 -26.08
CA ASP A 834 -14.33 28.15 -24.99
C ASP A 834 -14.44 27.46 -23.63
N ASP A 835 -15.16 26.34 -23.56
CA ASP A 835 -15.43 25.63 -22.31
C ASP A 835 -14.18 24.89 -21.80
N ALA A 836 -13.41 24.30 -22.71
CA ALA A 836 -12.16 23.62 -22.37
C ALA A 836 -11.13 24.59 -21.79
N LEU A 837 -10.93 25.75 -22.43
CA LEU A 837 -9.97 26.74 -21.94
C LEU A 837 -10.44 27.37 -20.63
N ALA A 838 -11.72 27.71 -20.51
CA ALA A 838 -12.28 28.28 -19.29
C ALA A 838 -12.13 27.32 -18.10
N ALA A 839 -12.49 26.04 -18.27
CA ALA A 839 -12.34 25.04 -17.21
C ALA A 839 -10.87 24.81 -16.82
N ALA A 840 -9.95 24.80 -17.79
CA ALA A 840 -8.53 24.65 -17.52
C ALA A 840 -7.94 25.84 -16.75
N LEU A 841 -8.34 27.07 -17.09
CA LEU A 841 -7.93 28.28 -16.36
C LEU A 841 -8.56 28.35 -14.97
N ASP A 842 -9.84 27.99 -14.82
CA ASP A 842 -10.49 27.86 -13.50
C ASP A 842 -9.64 26.97 -12.58
N GLN A 843 -9.22 25.79 -13.07
CA GLN A 843 -8.36 24.87 -12.32
C GLN A 843 -7.03 25.48 -11.91
N VAL A 844 -6.28 26.07 -12.85
CA VAL A 844 -4.96 26.63 -12.56
C VAL A 844 -5.06 27.82 -11.61
N ILE A 845 -6.06 28.70 -11.77
CA ILE A 845 -6.26 29.84 -10.89
C ILE A 845 -6.53 29.36 -9.46
N LEU A 846 -7.41 28.37 -9.28
CA LEU A 846 -7.72 27.80 -7.97
C LEU A 846 -6.49 27.13 -7.34
N LYS A 847 -5.72 26.33 -8.09
CA LYS A 847 -4.47 25.75 -7.59
C LYS A 847 -3.44 26.81 -7.23
N THR A 848 -3.37 27.90 -7.99
CA THR A 848 -2.49 29.04 -7.68
C THR A 848 -2.92 29.73 -6.40
N ARG A 849 -4.22 29.83 -6.12
CA ARG A 849 -4.76 30.44 -4.90
C ARG A 849 -4.62 29.53 -3.67
N ASP A 850 -5.03 28.27 -3.78
CA ASP A 850 -5.30 27.39 -2.64
C ASP A 850 -4.31 26.22 -2.49
N GLY A 851 -3.52 25.95 -3.53
CA GLY A 851 -2.78 24.70 -3.68
C GLY A 851 -3.71 23.51 -3.94
N ALA A 852 -3.17 22.30 -3.80
CA ALA A 852 -3.87 21.04 -3.91
C ALA A 852 -3.46 20.10 -2.77
N ALA A 853 -4.42 19.39 -2.19
CA ALA A 853 -4.17 18.31 -1.22
C ALA A 853 -5.20 17.19 -1.42
N GLN A 854 -5.34 16.74 -2.66
CA GLN A 854 -6.35 15.76 -3.05
C GLN A 854 -6.03 14.38 -2.45
N ALA A 855 -4.76 13.98 -2.47
CA ALA A 855 -4.28 12.72 -1.89
C ALA A 855 -4.56 12.65 -0.38
N ALA A 856 -4.29 13.74 0.34
CA ALA A 856 -4.48 13.78 1.79
C ALA A 856 -5.96 13.69 2.20
N ARG A 857 -6.85 14.38 1.48
CA ARG A 857 -8.32 14.31 1.70
C ARG A 857 -8.86 12.91 1.42
N SER A 858 -8.46 12.31 0.30
CA SER A 858 -8.84 10.94 -0.06
C SER A 858 -8.40 9.93 1.02
N LEU A 859 -7.14 10.03 1.46
CA LEU A 859 -6.56 9.17 2.48
C LEU A 859 -7.23 9.33 3.86
N ALA A 860 -7.44 10.56 4.33
CA ALA A 860 -8.11 10.82 5.61
C ALA A 860 -9.52 10.20 5.64
N SER A 861 -10.25 10.32 4.54
CA SER A 861 -11.58 9.75 4.38
C SER A 861 -11.55 8.21 4.32
N ALA A 862 -10.57 7.61 3.64
CA ALA A 862 -10.38 6.16 3.64
C ALA A 862 -10.04 5.62 5.04
N ILE A 863 -9.17 6.30 5.79
CA ILE A 863 -8.88 5.99 7.20
C ILE A 863 -10.15 6.05 8.04
N GLY A 864 -10.97 7.09 7.89
CA GLY A 864 -12.24 7.22 8.61
C GLY A 864 -13.24 6.09 8.35
N ARG A 865 -13.08 5.32 7.26
CA ARG A 865 -13.89 4.14 6.95
C ARG A 865 -13.24 2.81 7.32
N ALA A 866 -11.98 2.79 7.74
CA ALA A 866 -11.22 1.55 7.96
C ALA A 866 -11.85 0.67 9.05
N GLU A 867 -12.09 -0.61 8.80
CA GLU A 867 -12.80 -1.49 9.74
C GLU A 867 -11.92 -2.59 10.34
N ASP A 868 -10.88 -3.04 9.64
CA ASP A 868 -10.03 -4.16 10.05
C ASP A 868 -8.53 -3.86 9.96
N PHE A 869 -8.08 -3.13 8.94
CA PHE A 869 -6.66 -2.99 8.64
C PHE A 869 -6.27 -1.71 7.90
N VAL A 870 -5.18 -1.10 8.34
CA VAL A 870 -4.44 -0.06 7.60
C VAL A 870 -2.97 -0.46 7.49
N TYR A 871 -2.48 -0.61 6.27
CA TYR A 871 -1.05 -0.76 5.97
C TYR A 871 -0.50 0.51 5.37
N VAL A 872 0.65 0.98 5.87
CA VAL A 872 1.31 2.19 5.39
C VAL A 872 2.78 1.90 5.13
N GLU A 873 3.21 2.03 3.88
CA GLU A 873 4.60 2.24 3.50
C GLU A 873 4.79 3.72 3.21
N THR A 874 5.68 4.40 3.94
CA THR A 874 5.92 5.83 3.70
C THR A 874 7.32 6.24 4.11
N PRO A 875 7.95 7.19 3.40
CA PRO A 875 9.25 7.70 3.80
C PRO A 875 9.14 8.64 5.00
N ALA A 876 7.94 9.17 5.30
CA ALA A 876 7.71 10.08 6.41
C ALA A 876 6.29 9.95 6.96
N LEU A 877 6.13 10.14 8.28
CA LEU A 877 4.85 10.29 8.98
C LEU A 877 5.05 11.30 10.12
N ASP A 878 4.12 12.22 10.34
CA ASP A 878 4.14 13.13 11.50
C ASP A 878 2.72 13.40 12.04
N PRO A 879 2.58 13.88 13.29
CA PRO A 879 1.28 14.22 13.86
C PRO A 879 0.89 15.70 13.64
N LEU A 880 1.51 16.39 12.67
CA LEU A 880 1.24 17.81 12.45
C LEU A 880 0.10 17.98 11.43
N ALA A 881 -0.81 18.89 11.74
CA ALA A 881 -1.86 19.24 10.82
C ALA A 881 -1.36 20.17 9.70
N ALA A 882 -1.94 20.03 8.51
CA ALA A 882 -1.79 20.94 7.38
C ALA A 882 -3.10 21.71 7.14
N GLY A 883 -3.04 23.02 6.90
CA GLY A 883 -4.20 23.88 6.73
C GLY A 883 -4.88 24.29 8.03
N SER A 884 -6.08 24.86 7.91
CA SER A 884 -6.90 25.34 9.03
C SER A 884 -8.39 25.27 8.68
N GLY A 885 -9.26 25.34 9.70
CA GLY A 885 -10.73 25.29 9.53
C GLY A 885 -11.18 24.02 8.79
N ASP A 886 -12.10 24.18 7.83
CA ASP A 886 -12.62 23.08 7.00
C ASP A 886 -11.57 22.46 6.06
N GLY A 887 -10.42 23.13 5.88
CA GLY A 887 -9.28 22.65 5.10
C GLY A 887 -8.21 21.91 5.90
N LEU A 888 -8.42 21.71 7.21
CA LEU A 888 -7.50 21.04 8.12
C LEU A 888 -7.34 19.56 7.75
N ILE A 889 -6.09 19.12 7.63
CA ILE A 889 -5.71 17.74 7.36
C ILE A 889 -4.81 17.26 8.49
N ASP A 890 -5.21 16.22 9.21
CA ASP A 890 -4.41 15.57 10.24
C ASP A 890 -4.61 14.05 10.16
N LEU A 891 -3.64 13.36 9.56
CA LEU A 891 -3.74 11.92 9.28
C LEU A 891 -3.53 11.06 10.54
N VAL A 892 -2.65 11.47 11.45
CA VAL A 892 -2.41 10.73 12.70
C VAL A 892 -3.62 10.89 13.61
N SER A 893 -4.20 12.08 13.69
CA SER A 893 -5.47 12.29 14.41
C SER A 893 -6.58 11.42 13.82
N ALA A 894 -6.76 11.42 12.50
CA ALA A 894 -7.74 10.55 11.83
C ALA A 894 -7.54 9.05 12.17
N LEU A 895 -6.29 8.58 12.21
CA LEU A 895 -5.96 7.21 12.62
C LEU A 895 -6.29 6.96 14.10
N THR A 896 -5.94 7.88 15.01
CA THR A 896 -6.23 7.72 16.44
C THR A 896 -7.73 7.74 16.74
N THR A 897 -8.48 8.64 16.12
CA THR A 897 -9.95 8.66 16.21
C THR A 897 -10.51 7.33 15.75
N ARG A 898 -10.04 6.82 14.60
CA ARG A 898 -10.53 5.56 14.08
C ARG A 898 -10.16 4.36 14.95
N LEU A 899 -8.96 4.33 15.52
CA LEU A 899 -8.56 3.31 16.49
C LEU A 899 -9.44 3.32 17.75
N GLY A 900 -9.89 4.50 18.19
CA GLY A 900 -10.86 4.65 19.27
C GLY A 900 -12.24 4.12 18.91
N GLU A 901 -12.73 4.41 17.70
CA GLU A 901 -14.00 3.90 17.19
C GLU A 901 -13.98 2.39 16.90
N ARG A 902 -12.83 1.88 16.44
CA ARG A 902 -12.60 0.49 16.05
C ARG A 902 -11.42 -0.10 16.83
N PRO A 903 -11.62 -0.53 18.09
CA PRO A 903 -10.54 -1.04 18.94
C PRO A 903 -9.86 -2.33 18.44
N ALA A 904 -10.42 -3.01 17.43
CA ALA A 904 -9.81 -4.17 16.79
C ALA A 904 -9.05 -3.85 15.48
N LEU A 905 -9.10 -2.59 15.01
CA LEU A 905 -8.39 -2.14 13.81
C LEU A 905 -6.89 -2.39 13.98
N ALA A 906 -6.26 -3.08 13.03
CA ALA A 906 -4.82 -3.31 13.03
C ALA A 906 -4.12 -2.28 12.12
N VAL A 907 -3.08 -1.62 12.64
CA VAL A 907 -2.27 -0.65 11.90
C VAL A 907 -0.84 -1.17 11.79
N VAL A 908 -0.36 -1.34 10.57
CA VAL A 908 1.02 -1.76 10.28
C VAL A 908 1.72 -0.63 9.52
N LEU A 909 2.79 -0.12 10.12
CA LEU A 909 3.63 0.94 9.56
C LEU A 909 4.96 0.35 9.09
N CYS A 910 5.36 0.73 7.89
CA CYS A 910 6.64 0.41 7.28
C CYS A 910 7.35 1.71 6.92
N VAL A 911 8.42 2.03 7.66
CA VAL A 911 9.15 3.30 7.55
C VAL A 911 10.65 2.99 7.42
N PRO A 912 11.37 3.58 6.45
CA PRO A 912 12.78 3.28 6.23
C PRO A 912 13.64 3.82 7.37
N GLN A 913 14.82 3.23 7.61
CA GLN A 913 15.75 3.75 8.65
C GLN A 913 16.32 5.12 8.28
N LYS A 914 16.59 5.31 6.98
CA LYS A 914 17.12 6.53 6.41
C LYS A 914 16.25 6.93 5.23
N PHE A 915 16.09 8.23 5.05
CA PHE A 915 15.38 8.77 3.89
C PHE A 915 16.25 8.71 2.65
N LEU A 916 15.73 9.15 1.50
CA LEU A 916 16.48 9.17 0.25
C LEU A 916 17.89 9.74 0.43
N PRO A 917 18.90 9.18 -0.27
CA PRO A 917 20.28 9.63 -0.16
C PRO A 917 20.42 11.10 -0.57
N ASN A 918 21.51 11.72 -0.10
CA ASN A 918 21.89 13.09 -0.47
C ASN A 918 20.83 14.16 -0.13
N GLN A 919 20.23 14.03 1.06
CA GLN A 919 19.30 15.00 1.64
C GLN A 919 19.98 15.78 2.78
N PRO A 920 19.54 17.02 3.08
CA PRO A 920 20.09 17.80 4.20
C PRO A 920 19.90 17.08 5.55
N ARG A 921 20.94 17.06 6.38
CA ARG A 921 20.90 16.42 7.72
C ARG A 921 19.77 16.95 8.61
N LYS A 922 19.49 18.26 8.51
CA LYS A 922 18.43 18.91 9.31
C LYS A 922 17.02 18.48 8.89
N LEU A 923 16.79 18.29 7.60
CA LEU A 923 15.56 17.71 7.05
C LEU A 923 15.36 16.28 7.57
N GLU A 924 16.42 15.47 7.55
CA GLU A 924 16.41 14.10 8.10
C GLU A 924 16.14 14.08 9.62
N ALA A 925 16.72 15.00 10.38
CA ALA A 925 16.46 15.12 11.81
C ALA A 925 14.99 15.45 12.12
N VAL A 926 14.42 16.46 11.43
CA VAL A 926 13.01 16.87 11.58
C VAL A 926 12.07 15.73 11.22
N ARG A 927 12.31 15.07 10.09
CA ARG A 927 11.48 13.94 9.66
C ARG A 927 11.57 12.75 10.62
N THR A 928 12.76 12.45 11.15
CA THR A 928 12.96 11.41 12.17
C THR A 928 12.17 11.71 13.45
N ALA A 929 12.18 12.97 13.90
CA ALA A 929 11.44 13.39 15.08
C ALA A 929 9.92 13.30 14.87
N GLY A 930 9.43 13.69 13.69
CA GLY A 930 8.02 13.52 13.29
C GLY A 930 7.55 12.08 13.35
N VAL A 931 8.35 11.13 12.82
CA VAL A 931 8.01 9.69 12.86
C VAL A 931 7.92 9.18 14.29
N ARG A 932 8.87 9.56 15.16
CA ARG A 932 8.85 9.18 16.58
C ARG A 932 7.62 9.72 17.29
N ALA A 933 7.25 10.97 17.02
CA ALA A 933 6.09 11.61 17.61
C ALA A 933 4.78 10.97 17.12
N ALA A 934 4.65 10.69 15.83
CA ALA A 934 3.50 9.99 15.28
C ALA A 934 3.35 8.57 15.88
N LEU A 935 4.45 7.82 15.95
CA LEU A 935 4.44 6.49 16.56
C LEU A 935 4.05 6.56 18.04
N LYS A 936 4.56 7.56 18.77
CA LYS A 936 4.18 7.79 20.16
C LYS A 936 2.67 8.04 20.29
N THR A 937 2.12 8.97 19.51
CA THR A 937 0.68 9.29 19.51
C THR A 937 -0.18 8.06 19.22
N LEU A 938 0.21 7.24 18.23
CA LEU A 938 -0.52 6.02 17.87
C LEU A 938 -0.42 4.93 18.94
N LEU A 939 0.76 4.71 19.53
CA LEU A 939 0.95 3.73 20.59
C LEU A 939 0.32 4.15 21.92
N ASP A 940 0.29 5.45 22.23
CA ASP A 940 -0.45 5.97 23.39
C ASP A 940 -1.96 5.70 23.23
N ALA A 941 -2.49 5.80 22.00
CA ALA A 941 -3.90 5.57 21.71
C ALA A 941 -4.29 4.08 21.69
N ALA A 942 -3.48 3.22 21.05
CA ALA A 942 -3.81 1.80 20.88
C ALA A 942 -2.55 0.91 20.78
N PRO A 943 -1.84 0.66 21.90
CA PRO A 943 -0.54 -0.02 21.88
C PRO A 943 -0.63 -1.47 21.39
N ALA A 944 -1.77 -2.12 21.60
CA ALA A 944 -2.02 -3.48 21.17
C ALA A 944 -2.37 -3.61 19.68
N ASN A 945 -2.54 -2.50 18.95
CA ASN A 945 -3.09 -2.47 17.58
C ASN A 945 -2.14 -1.92 16.54
N VAL A 946 -1.09 -1.22 16.97
CA VAL A 946 -0.13 -0.55 16.09
C VAL A 946 1.19 -1.32 16.13
N VAL A 947 1.80 -1.56 14.97
CA VAL A 947 3.17 -2.06 14.88
C VAL A 947 3.91 -1.30 13.79
N LEU A 948 5.15 -0.90 14.08
CA LEU A 948 6.08 -0.35 13.10
C LEU A 948 7.19 -1.36 12.85
N PHE A 949 7.56 -1.58 11.60
CA PHE A 949 8.79 -2.28 11.24
C PHE A 949 9.58 -1.46 10.21
N THR A 950 10.90 -1.64 10.23
CA THR A 950 11.80 -0.94 9.30
C THR A 950 12.47 -1.96 8.39
N PRO A 951 12.26 -1.90 7.06
CA PRO A 951 12.87 -2.84 6.13
C PRO A 951 14.35 -2.58 5.93
N THR A 952 15.05 -3.55 5.34
CA THR A 952 16.50 -3.50 5.08
C THR A 952 16.81 -3.90 3.65
N ALA A 953 17.94 -3.43 3.13
CA ALA A 953 18.31 -3.63 1.74
C ALA A 953 19.64 -4.37 1.54
N GLY A 954 20.12 -5.06 2.56
CA GLY A 954 21.46 -5.63 2.59
C GLY A 954 21.94 -5.68 4.03
N PRO A 955 22.97 -6.50 4.34
CA PRO A 955 23.53 -6.53 5.67
C PRO A 955 23.90 -5.11 6.14
N SER A 956 23.23 -4.64 7.21
CA SER A 956 23.33 -3.30 7.78
C SER A 956 23.23 -2.12 6.79
N ARG A 957 22.52 -2.29 5.67
CA ARG A 957 22.17 -1.21 4.73
C ARG A 957 20.70 -0.82 4.91
N PRO A 958 20.37 0.48 4.96
CA PRO A 958 18.98 0.91 5.00
C PRO A 958 18.33 0.65 3.64
N LEU A 959 17.06 0.25 3.65
CA LEU A 959 16.22 0.37 2.47
C LEU A 959 15.59 1.75 2.48
N HIS A 960 15.93 2.58 1.50
CA HIS A 960 15.32 3.89 1.31
C HIS A 960 13.95 3.73 0.66
N MET A 961 13.04 4.68 0.88
CA MET A 961 11.73 4.70 0.20
C MET A 961 11.53 6.04 -0.51
N ALA A 962 11.13 5.99 -1.77
CA ALA A 962 10.74 7.15 -2.56
C ALA A 962 9.22 7.32 -2.63
N SER A 963 8.47 6.23 -2.53
CA SER A 963 7.00 6.20 -2.62
C SER A 963 6.33 6.12 -1.26
N THR A 964 5.07 6.51 -1.25
CA THR A 964 4.09 6.17 -0.23
C THR A 964 3.09 5.19 -0.83
N THR A 965 2.76 4.12 -0.11
CA THR A 965 1.66 3.21 -0.43
C THR A 965 0.83 2.96 0.80
N VAL A 966 -0.49 3.15 0.70
CA VAL A 966 -1.43 2.88 1.79
C VAL A 966 -2.49 1.91 1.29
N VAL A 967 -2.78 0.89 2.08
CA VAL A 967 -3.88 -0.06 1.84
C VAL A 967 -4.83 -0.01 3.02
N VAL A 968 -6.12 0.16 2.75
CA VAL A 968 -7.19 0.15 3.74
C VAL A 968 -8.14 -1.01 3.44
N ASP A 969 -8.24 -1.95 4.38
CA ASP A 969 -9.09 -3.15 4.36
C ASP A 969 -9.03 -3.98 3.06
N ASP A 970 -7.97 -3.89 2.26
CA ASP A 970 -7.89 -4.50 0.92
C ASP A 970 -9.04 -4.10 -0.04
N VAL A 971 -9.64 -2.92 0.14
CA VAL A 971 -10.68 -2.35 -0.76
C VAL A 971 -10.40 -0.92 -1.20
N TRP A 972 -9.34 -0.31 -0.68
CA TRP A 972 -8.84 0.98 -1.14
C TRP A 972 -7.31 0.96 -1.06
N LEU A 973 -6.66 1.43 -2.12
CA LEU A 973 -5.20 1.54 -2.17
C LEU A 973 -4.82 2.89 -2.75
N LEU A 974 -3.84 3.55 -2.17
CA LEU A 974 -3.18 4.73 -2.73
C LEU A 974 -1.70 4.46 -2.89
N THR A 975 -1.13 4.84 -4.02
CA THR A 975 0.31 4.75 -4.28
C THR A 975 0.83 5.95 -5.08
N GLY A 976 2.04 6.42 -4.78
CA GLY A 976 2.65 7.56 -5.46
C GLY A 976 3.73 8.25 -4.61
N SER A 977 3.98 9.53 -4.86
CA SER A 977 5.07 10.29 -4.24
C SER A 977 4.63 11.27 -3.12
N THR A 978 3.37 11.21 -2.69
CA THR A 978 2.83 12.02 -1.57
C THR A 978 3.21 11.42 -0.22
N HIS A 979 4.18 12.02 0.47
CA HIS A 979 4.65 11.52 1.78
C HIS A 979 3.75 12.01 2.92
N LEU A 980 3.55 11.18 3.96
CA LEU A 980 2.51 11.38 4.98
C LEU A 980 2.90 12.30 6.15
N TRP A 981 3.52 13.42 5.83
CA TRP A 981 4.00 14.40 6.80
C TRP A 981 3.61 15.80 6.31
N ARG A 982 3.46 16.80 7.18
CA ARG A 982 2.81 18.09 6.84
C ARG A 982 3.28 18.68 5.51
N ARG A 983 4.59 18.75 5.30
CA ARG A 983 5.20 19.21 4.05
C ARG A 983 4.83 18.36 2.83
N GLY A 984 4.82 17.04 2.95
CA GLY A 984 4.43 16.15 1.85
C GLY A 984 2.93 16.17 1.53
N LEU A 985 2.10 16.60 2.48
CA LEU A 985 0.64 16.68 2.33
C LEU A 985 0.13 18.02 1.81
N SER A 986 0.92 19.10 1.92
CA SER A 986 0.50 20.43 1.46
C SER A 986 1.56 21.26 0.73
N PHE A 987 2.86 21.01 0.92
CA PHE A 987 3.93 21.88 0.40
C PHE A 987 4.66 21.33 -0.84
N ASP A 988 5.22 20.13 -0.74
CA ASP A 988 5.91 19.49 -1.87
C ASP A 988 4.92 19.17 -2.99
N SER A 989 5.41 19.14 -4.24
CA SER A 989 4.58 18.64 -5.34
C SER A 989 4.72 17.13 -5.46
N SER A 990 3.59 16.45 -5.54
CA SER A 990 3.53 15.01 -5.73
C SER A 990 2.26 14.59 -6.46
N LEU A 991 2.31 13.39 -7.03
CA LEU A 991 1.16 12.72 -7.62
C LEU A 991 0.96 11.38 -6.90
N ALA A 992 -0.29 11.03 -6.69
CA ALA A 992 -0.70 9.73 -6.19
C ALA A 992 -1.90 9.22 -6.98
N VAL A 993 -2.11 7.91 -6.91
CA VAL A 993 -3.18 7.22 -7.61
C VAL A 993 -3.94 6.40 -6.58
N ALA A 994 -5.25 6.68 -6.43
CA ALA A 994 -6.14 5.88 -5.61
C ALA A 994 -6.88 4.85 -6.48
N LEU A 995 -6.95 3.61 -6.03
CA LEU A 995 -7.47 2.47 -6.80
C LEU A 995 -8.54 1.69 -6.02
N PHE A 996 -9.52 1.16 -6.76
CA PHE A 996 -10.53 0.20 -6.31
C PHE A 996 -10.69 -0.88 -7.39
N ASP A 997 -10.67 -2.16 -7.02
CA ASP A 997 -10.87 -3.26 -7.97
C ASP A 997 -12.25 -3.90 -7.79
N GLU A 998 -13.00 -4.02 -8.89
CA GLU A 998 -14.34 -4.59 -8.91
C GLU A 998 -14.35 -6.11 -8.72
N ALA A 999 -13.24 -6.79 -9.04
CA ALA A 999 -13.11 -8.21 -8.78
C ALA A 999 -12.92 -8.46 -7.28
N THR A 1000 -13.65 -9.43 -6.73
CA THR A 1000 -13.57 -9.77 -5.30
C THR A 1000 -12.97 -11.14 -5.08
N THR A 1001 -12.31 -11.31 -3.93
CA THR A 1001 -11.84 -12.58 -3.41
C THR A 1001 -11.90 -12.51 -1.89
N ARG A 1002 -12.59 -13.46 -1.24
CA ARG A 1002 -12.82 -13.45 0.22
C ARG A 1002 -13.43 -12.15 0.74
N GLY A 1003 -14.30 -11.51 -0.06
CA GLY A 1003 -14.98 -10.27 0.29
C GLY A 1003 -14.16 -8.99 0.10
N ARG A 1004 -12.92 -9.09 -0.41
CA ARG A 1004 -12.00 -7.97 -0.63
C ARG A 1004 -11.64 -7.80 -2.10
N SER A 1005 -11.17 -6.62 -2.51
CA SER A 1005 -10.73 -6.36 -3.88
C SER A 1005 -9.50 -7.22 -4.22
N ALA A 1006 -9.58 -8.02 -5.28
CA ALA A 1006 -8.62 -9.07 -5.57
C ALA A 1006 -7.22 -8.52 -5.86
N ALA A 1007 -7.11 -7.51 -6.72
CA ALA A 1007 -5.85 -6.88 -7.09
C ALA A 1007 -5.19 -6.17 -5.89
N LEU A 1008 -5.99 -5.46 -5.08
CA LEU A 1008 -5.49 -4.72 -3.91
C LEU A 1008 -5.00 -5.65 -2.82
N ARG A 1009 -5.75 -6.72 -2.53
CA ARG A 1009 -5.33 -7.78 -1.61
C ARG A 1009 -4.01 -8.41 -2.06
N GLN A 1010 -3.88 -8.74 -3.35
CA GLN A 1010 -2.64 -9.31 -3.87
C GLN A 1010 -1.46 -8.33 -3.76
N ALA A 1011 -1.69 -7.05 -4.06
CA ALA A 1011 -0.67 -6.01 -3.91
C ALA A 1011 -0.19 -5.88 -2.47
N ARG A 1012 -1.09 -5.80 -1.48
CA ARG A 1012 -0.74 -5.77 -0.06
C ARG A 1012 0.13 -6.97 0.33
N ARG A 1013 -0.28 -8.18 -0.08
CA ARG A 1013 0.49 -9.40 0.21
C ARG A 1013 1.89 -9.34 -0.38
N GLN A 1014 2.00 -8.92 -1.64
CA GLN A 1014 3.28 -8.82 -2.33
C GLN A 1014 4.19 -7.79 -1.65
N LEU A 1015 3.70 -6.58 -1.39
CA LEU A 1015 4.45 -5.51 -0.74
C LEU A 1015 5.03 -5.97 0.61
N ILE A 1016 4.20 -6.54 1.48
CA ILE A 1016 4.65 -7.03 2.78
C ILE A 1016 5.65 -8.19 2.63
N ALA A 1017 5.40 -9.13 1.70
CA ALA A 1017 6.32 -10.23 1.43
C ALA A 1017 7.70 -9.73 1.01
N ASP A 1018 7.73 -8.75 0.11
CA ASP A 1018 8.94 -8.13 -0.42
C ASP A 1018 9.72 -7.41 0.70
N ARG A 1019 9.02 -6.65 1.55
CA ARG A 1019 9.66 -5.92 2.66
C ARG A 1019 10.18 -6.85 3.77
N LEU A 1020 9.57 -8.03 3.94
CA LEU A 1020 10.00 -9.06 4.89
C LEU A 1020 10.98 -10.08 4.30
N GLY A 1021 11.18 -10.09 2.97
CA GLY A 1021 12.05 -11.02 2.26
C GLY A 1021 11.55 -12.47 2.33
N VAL A 1022 10.23 -12.67 2.28
CA VAL A 1022 9.58 -14.00 2.39
C VAL A 1022 8.75 -14.31 1.15
N ASP A 1023 8.38 -15.57 0.97
CA ASP A 1023 7.41 -15.94 -0.06
C ASP A 1023 6.02 -15.35 0.25
N VAL A 1024 5.31 -14.88 -0.78
CA VAL A 1024 3.98 -14.28 -0.65
C VAL A 1024 2.92 -15.25 -0.10
N SER A 1025 3.14 -16.56 -0.21
CA SER A 1025 2.29 -17.59 0.38
C SER A 1025 2.32 -17.57 1.90
N LEU A 1026 3.39 -17.03 2.52
CA LEU A 1026 3.53 -16.91 3.96
C LEU A 1026 2.81 -15.69 4.54
N ILE A 1027 2.32 -14.78 3.69
CA ILE A 1027 1.53 -13.62 4.12
C ILE A 1027 0.05 -14.02 4.20
N GLY A 1028 -0.48 -14.10 5.42
CA GLY A 1028 -1.88 -14.42 5.68
C GLY A 1028 -2.86 -13.28 5.34
N ASP A 1029 -4.15 -13.61 5.43
CA ASP A 1029 -5.26 -12.65 5.29
C ASP A 1029 -5.87 -12.24 6.64
N ASP A 1030 -5.49 -12.92 7.73
CA ASP A 1030 -5.85 -12.49 9.08
C ASP A 1030 -4.96 -11.33 9.50
N MET A 1031 -5.53 -10.12 9.49
CA MET A 1031 -4.79 -8.87 9.66
C MET A 1031 -4.30 -8.68 11.10
N ALA A 1032 -5.07 -9.15 12.08
CA ALA A 1032 -4.65 -9.13 13.48
C ALA A 1032 -3.48 -10.10 13.72
N GLN A 1033 -3.54 -11.30 13.12
CA GLN A 1033 -2.45 -12.28 13.18
C GLN A 1033 -1.20 -11.79 12.44
N LEU A 1034 -1.35 -11.14 11.29
CA LEU A 1034 -0.24 -10.56 10.53
C LEU A 1034 0.49 -9.51 11.36
N ARG A 1035 -0.24 -8.55 11.92
CA ARG A 1035 0.31 -7.54 12.85
C ARG A 1035 1.02 -8.18 14.03
N ALA A 1036 0.40 -9.16 14.69
CA ALA A 1036 1.00 -9.87 15.81
C ALA A 1036 2.26 -10.65 15.43
N THR A 1037 2.34 -11.15 14.19
CA THR A 1037 3.53 -11.84 13.66
C THR A 1037 4.67 -10.87 13.41
N ILE A 1038 4.40 -9.70 12.83
CA ILE A 1038 5.40 -8.64 12.66
C ILE A 1038 5.90 -8.14 14.02
N ASN A 1039 5.01 -7.97 15.00
CA ASN A 1039 5.41 -7.57 16.34
C ASN A 1039 6.34 -8.62 16.99
N ARG A 1040 6.02 -9.92 16.86
CA ARG A 1040 6.89 -11.01 17.32
C ARG A 1040 8.23 -11.03 16.58
N LEU A 1041 8.27 -10.75 15.28
CA LEU A 1041 9.50 -10.61 14.53
C LEU A 1041 10.39 -9.49 15.09
N ASN A 1042 9.81 -8.32 15.41
CA ASN A 1042 10.53 -7.22 16.04
C ASN A 1042 11.08 -7.63 17.42
N LEU A 1043 10.26 -8.26 18.27
CA LEU A 1043 10.68 -8.73 19.59
C LEU A 1043 11.78 -9.79 19.52
N ALA A 1044 11.82 -10.59 18.45
CA ALA A 1044 12.87 -11.57 18.18
C ALA A 1044 14.15 -10.98 17.56
N GLY A 1045 14.28 -9.64 17.50
CA GLY A 1045 15.46 -8.96 16.96
C GLY A 1045 15.46 -8.81 15.43
N GLY A 1046 14.31 -9.02 14.77
CA GLY A 1046 14.12 -8.79 13.34
C GLY A 1046 14.71 -9.86 12.40
N LEU A 1047 15.54 -10.79 12.92
CA LEU A 1047 16.11 -11.94 12.20
C LEU A 1047 16.73 -11.59 10.83
N GLN A 1048 17.40 -10.42 10.74
CA GLN A 1048 17.96 -9.85 9.50
C GLN A 1048 16.94 -9.53 8.38
N ARG A 1049 15.64 -9.65 8.65
CA ARG A 1049 14.56 -9.30 7.71
C ARG A 1049 14.18 -7.84 7.84
N VAL A 1050 14.11 -7.37 9.08
CA VAL A 1050 13.76 -6.01 9.47
C VAL A 1050 14.71 -5.52 10.55
N GLN A 1051 14.82 -4.20 10.70
CA GLN A 1051 15.47 -3.56 11.83
C GLN A 1051 14.41 -3.23 12.90
N PRO A 1052 14.48 -3.86 14.09
CA PRO A 1052 13.57 -3.52 15.18
C PRO A 1052 13.97 -2.20 15.85
N ASN A 1053 12.99 -1.47 16.38
CA ASN A 1053 13.17 -0.33 17.28
C ASN A 1053 14.03 0.83 16.73
N VAL A 1054 14.07 1.04 15.41
CA VAL A 1054 14.78 2.18 14.78
C VAL A 1054 14.21 3.52 15.24
N TYR A 1055 12.89 3.59 15.36
CA TYR A 1055 12.16 4.77 15.82
C TYR A 1055 11.56 4.47 17.20
N PRO A 1056 12.25 4.79 18.30
CA PRO A 1056 11.63 4.69 19.62
C PRO A 1056 10.45 5.67 19.71
N ALA A 1057 9.37 5.26 20.36
CA ALA A 1057 8.20 6.10 20.60
C ALA A 1057 8.57 7.23 21.57
N ALA A 1058 8.88 8.41 21.03
CA ALA A 1058 9.39 9.55 21.77
C ALA A 1058 8.76 10.85 21.25
N ALA A 1059 8.71 11.88 22.10
CA ALA A 1059 8.20 13.19 21.72
C ALA A 1059 9.12 13.86 20.69
N ASP A 1060 8.55 14.73 19.85
CA ASP A 1060 9.33 15.61 18.98
C ASP A 1060 10.08 16.64 19.84
N THR A 1061 11.40 16.71 19.68
CA THR A 1061 12.27 17.66 20.39
C THR A 1061 12.81 18.75 19.47
N THR A 1062 12.35 18.82 18.22
CA THR A 1062 12.77 19.87 17.28
C THR A 1062 12.11 21.20 17.62
N SER A 1063 12.78 22.31 17.30
CA SER A 1063 12.24 23.63 17.61
C SER A 1063 11.08 24.00 16.67
N ALA A 1064 10.17 24.87 17.12
CA ALA A 1064 9.09 25.37 16.26
C ALA A 1064 9.62 26.04 14.98
N THR A 1065 10.77 26.73 15.07
CA THR A 1065 11.47 27.31 13.92
C THR A 1065 11.94 26.24 12.94
N ASP A 1066 12.54 25.15 13.44
CA ASP A 1066 12.98 24.04 12.58
C ASP A 1066 11.78 23.41 11.84
N LEU A 1067 10.66 23.24 12.53
CA LEU A 1067 9.42 22.72 11.93
C LEU A 1067 8.85 23.65 10.87
N GLN A 1068 8.87 24.97 11.08
CA GLN A 1068 8.40 25.95 10.09
C GLN A 1068 9.29 25.99 8.84
N ILE A 1069 10.60 25.81 8.98
CA ILE A 1069 11.55 25.84 7.85
C ILE A 1069 11.55 24.51 7.10
N TRP A 1070 11.72 23.39 7.81
CA TRP A 1070 12.01 22.10 7.17
C TRP A 1070 10.77 21.23 6.95
N ASN A 1071 9.67 21.52 7.65
CA ASN A 1071 8.39 20.84 7.49
C ASN A 1071 7.22 21.85 7.36
N PRO A 1072 7.28 22.82 6.40
CA PRO A 1072 6.30 23.89 6.30
C PRO A 1072 4.90 23.40 5.95
N ASP A 1073 3.89 24.23 6.22
CA ASP A 1073 2.52 24.03 5.75
C ASP A 1073 2.26 24.80 4.45
N GLY A 1074 2.09 24.10 3.32
CA GLY A 1074 1.86 24.69 2.00
C GLY A 1074 0.49 25.33 1.76
N ARG A 1075 -0.42 25.35 2.75
CA ARG A 1075 -1.77 25.94 2.60
C ARG A 1075 -1.78 27.47 2.84
N PRO A 1076 -2.77 28.20 2.29
CA PRO A 1076 -2.97 29.62 2.61
C PRO A 1076 -3.15 29.84 4.13
N GLY A 1077 -2.53 30.91 4.66
CA GLY A 1077 -2.62 31.27 6.08
C GLY A 1077 -1.57 30.64 7.01
N GLY A 1078 -0.83 29.62 6.57
CA GLY A 1078 0.31 29.07 7.31
C GLY A 1078 1.52 30.02 7.31
N THR A 1079 1.93 30.46 6.12
CA THR A 1079 2.84 31.58 5.86
C THR A 1079 2.41 32.23 4.54
N SER A 1080 2.05 33.52 4.57
CA SER A 1080 1.39 34.19 3.45
C SER A 1080 2.28 34.41 2.21
N ASP A 1081 3.59 34.29 2.37
CA ASP A 1081 4.56 34.40 1.29
C ASP A 1081 5.85 33.64 1.66
N TRP A 1082 6.15 32.58 0.91
CA TRP A 1082 7.34 31.74 1.10
C TRP A 1082 8.65 32.48 0.89
N LEU A 1083 8.67 33.48 0.00
CA LEU A 1083 9.85 34.27 -0.30
C LEU A 1083 10.12 35.28 0.82
N LEU A 1084 9.07 35.91 1.36
CA LEU A 1084 9.21 36.78 2.54
C LEU A 1084 9.65 35.99 3.78
N LEU A 1085 9.09 34.79 4.01
CA LEU A 1085 9.48 33.94 5.13
C LEU A 1085 10.97 33.58 5.06
N LEU A 1086 11.42 33.07 3.92
CA LEU A 1086 12.79 32.59 3.76
C LEU A 1086 13.80 33.73 3.63
N GLY A 1087 13.43 34.82 2.96
CA GLY A 1087 14.25 36.04 2.86
C GLY A 1087 14.39 36.81 4.19
N GLY A 1088 13.49 36.57 5.14
CA GLY A 1088 13.54 37.14 6.49
C GLY A 1088 14.39 36.36 7.50
N LEU A 1089 14.92 35.19 7.12
CA LEU A 1089 15.79 34.40 8.00
C LEU A 1089 17.09 35.16 8.32
N THR A 1090 17.56 35.07 9.57
CA THR A 1090 18.84 35.67 10.01
C THR A 1090 19.67 34.68 10.84
N GLY A 1091 20.97 34.94 10.96
CA GLY A 1091 21.88 34.12 11.77
C GLY A 1091 22.02 32.68 11.26
N THR A 1092 22.18 31.72 12.19
CA THR A 1092 22.49 30.32 11.87
C THR A 1092 21.43 29.63 11.02
N ALA A 1093 20.15 29.96 11.20
CA ALA A 1093 19.07 29.39 10.39
C ALA A 1093 19.15 29.84 8.92
N ALA A 1094 19.56 31.09 8.66
CA ALA A 1094 19.79 31.57 7.30
C ALA A 1094 21.01 30.87 6.65
N ASP A 1095 22.10 30.72 7.40
CA ASP A 1095 23.30 30.02 6.92
C ASP A 1095 22.99 28.54 6.61
N GLU A 1096 22.25 27.86 7.48
CA GLU A 1096 21.83 26.46 7.28
C GLU A 1096 20.99 26.29 6.00
N VAL A 1097 20.01 27.16 5.78
CA VAL A 1097 19.15 27.11 4.57
C VAL A 1097 19.97 27.45 3.33
N ASN A 1098 20.74 28.54 3.33
CA ASN A 1098 21.55 28.97 2.19
C ASN A 1098 22.60 27.93 1.77
N ASN A 1099 23.17 27.19 2.74
CA ASN A 1099 24.11 26.11 2.45
C ASN A 1099 23.42 24.82 1.97
N ALA A 1100 22.11 24.68 2.16
CA ALA A 1100 21.36 23.50 1.78
C ALA A 1100 20.68 23.64 0.41
N ILE A 1101 20.17 24.83 0.07
CA ILE A 1101 19.36 25.06 -1.14
C ILE A 1101 20.20 25.37 -2.38
N ARG A 1102 19.65 25.05 -3.55
CA ARG A 1102 20.28 25.25 -4.86
C ARG A 1102 20.04 26.63 -5.48
#